data_AF-A0A358QNY3-F1
#
_entry.id   AF-A0A358QNY3-F1
#
_cell.length_a   1.000
_cell.length_b   1.000
_cell.length_c   1.000
_cell.angle_alpha   90.00
_cell.angle_beta   90.00
_cell.angle_gamma   90.00
#
_symmetry.space_group_name_H-M   'P 1'
#
loop_
_entity.id
_entity.type
_entity.pdbx_description
1 polymer ?
#
loop_
_entity_poly.entity_id
_entity_poly.type
_entity_poly.pdbx_seq_one_letter_code
_entity_poly.pdbx_strand_id
1 'polypeptide(L)'
;MVGGDIAGVAVAGGAGGVAERVPDRRPAAIDVDRALDLVGGRLGPEEEAVGEAAGSGRGRHGQASPARAGGNRGIVPRRTGWRDSRVGVGPRSPERAPAVCYGRRRGDQAEQVRRGGGPVSGRLAESEYGYFDPEAAEFVITRPDTPTPWINYLGEGRYGGIISNTGGGFSFDRDPRNRRVSRYRYNAIPADQPGRYIYLRRQDTGERWGATWQPVRGALDRYECRHGAGYTRITTERAGVRAETLYFVPPSRPDEPCPVELWELRLTNTGERPVTLRTFSYIELSFTDAMGDLHNLDWTGHVVSARFDPEVGAIVAATRFRPATTFFASDRPPLGWDCDREAFVGPYRGLEDPVAVSAGAATGSAAPRGNAIGSLCHEVVLEPGGSARIVQMLGITDSPETIPAAVARWSEPAEVDRALTALRADWARYLESFTVHTPDPGTDAMLNLWNPVQCRTTLYWSRFVSGYETGLGRGMGTRDSAQDTLATAHVEPDLAEARLEQLWHLQFTDGHTWHEFLPLTGEGGPGLAAEHPEWPQWFSDDHLWLIIATCAYLRETGDCDLIHRPVPYQPAPTRRAGDPTGGESQGDPWDGLDETVWGHMMAAVDFTLAHRGPHGLPRPGYADWDDTLNVDHGSGLAESVWCAM
;
A
#
# COMPACT_ATOMS: atom_id res chain seq x y z
N MET A 1 -16.58 -17.01 8.25
CA MET A 1 -15.89 -17.92 9.18
C MET A 1 -14.79 -18.69 8.44
N VAL A 2 -13.59 -18.12 8.38
CA VAL A 2 -12.33 -18.83 8.21
C VAL A 2 -11.30 -17.98 8.96
N GLY A 3 -11.08 -18.30 10.23
CA GLY A 3 -9.96 -17.77 11.02
C GLY A 3 -8.79 -18.72 10.87
N GLY A 4 -7.68 -18.23 10.31
CA GLY A 4 -6.43 -18.97 10.17
C GLY A 4 -5.40 -18.44 11.16
N ASP A 5 -5.27 -19.15 12.27
CA ASP A 5 -4.16 -19.05 13.22
C ASP A 5 -2.86 -19.48 12.54
N ILE A 6 -1.82 -18.63 12.54
CA ILE A 6 -0.47 -19.04 12.13
C ILE A 6 0.56 -18.44 13.09
N ALA A 7 0.75 -19.11 14.23
CA ALA A 7 1.97 -19.02 15.02
C ALA A 7 2.62 -20.41 15.04
N GLY A 8 3.74 -20.56 14.34
CA GLY A 8 4.47 -21.82 14.24
C GLY A 8 5.82 -21.65 13.56
N VAL A 9 6.78 -21.07 14.28
CA VAL A 9 8.19 -21.07 13.88
C VAL A 9 8.73 -22.49 14.03
N ALA A 10 9.04 -23.13 12.90
CA ALA A 10 9.79 -24.38 12.85
C ALA A 10 11.28 -24.08 12.93
N VAL A 11 11.96 -24.60 13.97
CA VAL A 11 13.42 -24.73 14.00
C VAL A 11 13.76 -26.21 13.95
N ALA A 12 14.39 -26.64 12.87
CA ALA A 12 15.11 -27.91 12.73
C ALA A 12 16.49 -27.58 12.14
N GLY A 13 17.64 -28.03 12.63
CA GLY A 13 18.00 -28.86 13.77
C GLY A 13 19.54 -28.88 13.90
N GLY A 14 20.08 -29.51 14.94
CA GLY A 14 21.53 -29.70 15.06
C GLY A 14 22.03 -30.32 16.36
N ALA A 15 22.23 -31.64 16.32
CA ALA A 15 23.16 -32.46 17.10
C ALA A 15 22.94 -32.67 18.61
N GLY A 16 22.64 -33.93 18.95
CA GLY A 16 22.55 -34.44 20.30
C GLY A 16 23.87 -34.44 21.08
N GLY A 17 23.72 -34.45 22.41
CA GLY A 17 24.82 -34.69 23.33
C GLY A 17 24.57 -34.05 24.68
N VAL A 18 23.88 -34.78 25.57
CA VAL A 18 24.05 -34.87 27.03
C VAL A 18 22.68 -35.01 27.68
N ALA A 19 22.36 -36.25 28.04
CA ALA A 19 21.25 -36.59 28.90
C ALA A 19 21.65 -36.31 30.36
N GLU A 20 20.89 -35.48 31.08
CA GLU A 20 20.60 -35.69 32.51
C GLU A 20 19.41 -34.83 33.02
N ARG A 21 18.34 -35.53 33.40
CA ARG A 21 17.30 -35.24 34.42
C ARG A 21 16.73 -33.82 34.55
N VAL A 22 15.52 -33.64 34.01
CA VAL A 22 14.54 -32.64 34.49
C VAL A 22 13.28 -33.38 34.98
N PRO A 23 12.82 -33.16 36.23
CA PRO A 23 11.64 -33.83 36.76
C PRO A 23 10.34 -33.24 36.18
N ASP A 24 9.41 -34.14 35.93
CA ASP A 24 8.05 -33.93 35.42
C ASP A 24 7.28 -32.88 36.27
N ARG A 25 7.00 -31.70 35.70
CA ARG A 25 6.07 -30.72 36.28
C ARG A 25 4.73 -30.86 35.60
N ARG A 26 3.80 -31.53 36.29
CA ARG A 26 2.36 -31.48 35.99
C ARG A 26 1.88 -30.03 35.89
N PRO A 27 0.92 -29.70 35.00
CA PRO A 27 0.30 -28.39 34.98
C PRO A 27 -0.39 -28.12 36.32
N ALA A 28 -0.12 -26.95 36.90
CA ALA A 28 -0.78 -26.49 38.11
C ALA A 28 -2.28 -26.29 37.82
N ALA A 29 -3.12 -26.85 38.69
CA ALA A 29 -4.56 -26.60 38.69
C ALA A 29 -4.81 -25.11 38.95
N ILE A 30 -5.67 -24.50 38.12
CA ILE A 30 -6.21 -23.17 38.36
C ILE A 30 -7.30 -23.32 39.42
N ASP A 31 -7.06 -22.69 40.57
CA ASP A 31 -8.02 -22.55 41.66
C ASP A 31 -9.03 -21.46 41.28
N VAL A 32 -10.30 -21.85 41.12
CA VAL A 32 -11.41 -20.99 40.65
C VAL A 32 -12.15 -20.26 41.78
N ASP A 33 -11.66 -20.33 43.03
CA ASP A 33 -12.38 -19.76 44.18
C ASP A 33 -12.00 -18.32 44.58
N ARG A 34 -11.47 -17.50 43.65
CA ARG A 34 -11.34 -16.04 43.87
C ARG A 34 -11.70 -15.21 42.64
N ALA A 35 -12.99 -15.12 42.37
CA ALA A 35 -13.57 -14.06 41.55
C ALA A 35 -13.87 -12.81 42.41
N LEU A 36 -13.32 -11.68 41.96
CA LEU A 36 -13.89 -10.32 41.96
C LEU A 36 -14.80 -9.91 43.15
N ASP A 37 -14.21 -9.20 44.11
CA ASP A 37 -14.93 -8.33 45.05
C ASP A 37 -14.96 -6.89 44.50
N LEU A 38 -15.92 -6.59 43.64
CA LEU A 38 -16.40 -5.22 43.43
C LEU A 38 -17.90 -5.28 43.15
N VAL A 39 -18.64 -4.41 43.84
CA VAL A 39 -20.10 -4.10 43.78
C VAL A 39 -20.85 -4.54 45.04
N GLY A 40 -20.87 -3.64 46.02
CA GLY A 40 -21.86 -3.63 47.09
C GLY A 40 -23.17 -3.05 46.59
N GLY A 41 -24.22 -3.88 46.59
CA GLY A 41 -25.60 -3.46 46.29
C GLY A 41 -26.57 -4.56 46.68
N ARG A 42 -27.28 -4.38 47.81
CA ARG A 42 -28.28 -5.31 48.34
C ARG A 42 -29.43 -5.52 47.35
N LEU A 43 -29.74 -6.78 47.05
CA LEU A 43 -31.04 -7.20 46.52
C LEU A 43 -31.67 -8.23 47.47
N GLY A 44 -32.93 -8.00 47.82
CA GLY A 44 -33.77 -8.88 48.65
C GLY A 44 -34.30 -10.09 47.87
N PRO A 45 -34.98 -11.03 48.54
CA PRO A 45 -35.11 -12.40 48.05
C PRO A 45 -36.16 -12.57 46.94
N GLU A 46 -35.85 -13.52 46.08
CA GLU A 46 -36.62 -14.05 44.96
C GLU A 46 -37.88 -14.81 45.41
N GLU A 47 -38.94 -14.74 44.62
CA GLU A 47 -39.99 -15.75 44.56
C GLU A 47 -39.92 -16.46 43.20
N GLU A 48 -39.75 -17.77 43.25
CA GLU A 48 -39.81 -18.71 42.14
C GLU A 48 -41.22 -18.82 41.54
N ALA A 49 -41.31 -18.96 40.22
CA ALA A 49 -42.40 -19.72 39.60
C ALA A 49 -41.92 -20.42 38.33
N VAL A 50 -41.95 -21.75 38.40
CA VAL A 50 -41.68 -22.77 37.39
C VAL A 50 -42.76 -22.76 36.29
N GLY A 51 -42.39 -23.07 35.04
CA GLY A 51 -43.36 -23.39 33.99
C GLY A 51 -42.73 -23.87 32.67
N GLU A 52 -42.96 -25.14 32.33
CA GLU A 52 -42.39 -25.93 31.24
C GLU A 52 -42.83 -25.56 29.79
N ALA A 53 -41.89 -25.83 28.88
CA ALA A 53 -41.94 -26.41 27.52
C ALA A 53 -43.17 -26.36 26.58
N ALA A 54 -42.78 -26.18 25.30
CA ALA A 54 -43.28 -26.81 24.06
C ALA A 54 -44.26 -26.03 23.16
N GLY A 55 -43.98 -26.07 21.85
CA GLY A 55 -45.04 -26.08 20.83
C GLY A 55 -44.83 -25.18 19.60
N SER A 56 -44.41 -25.81 18.50
CA SER A 56 -44.48 -25.34 17.11
C SER A 56 -45.85 -24.80 16.66
N GLY A 57 -45.89 -23.83 15.74
CA GLY A 57 -47.11 -23.55 14.97
C GLY A 57 -47.07 -22.32 14.05
N ARG A 58 -47.06 -22.57 12.73
CA ARG A 58 -47.28 -21.59 11.65
C ARG A 58 -48.70 -20.98 11.72
N GLY A 59 -48.88 -19.72 11.28
CA GLY A 59 -50.17 -19.28 10.76
C GLY A 59 -50.50 -17.77 10.75
N ARG A 60 -50.26 -17.14 9.59
CA ARG A 60 -51.09 -16.14 8.85
C ARG A 60 -51.84 -15.00 9.58
N HIS A 61 -51.57 -13.79 9.05
CA HIS A 61 -52.45 -12.67 8.67
C HIS A 61 -53.75 -12.39 9.47
N GLY A 62 -53.83 -11.16 9.99
CA GLY A 62 -55.07 -10.45 10.29
C GLY A 62 -54.83 -8.94 10.39
N GLN A 63 -55.50 -8.17 9.54
CA GLN A 63 -55.44 -6.70 9.45
C GLN A 63 -56.28 -6.00 10.55
N ALA A 64 -55.92 -4.72 10.75
CA ALA A 64 -56.79 -3.56 11.01
C ALA A 64 -57.02 -3.05 12.47
N SER A 65 -56.25 -2.00 12.81
CA SER A 65 -56.73 -0.62 13.10
C SER A 65 -57.37 -0.30 14.49
N PRO A 66 -57.52 0.99 14.88
CA PRO A 66 -56.60 1.68 15.80
C PRO A 66 -57.31 2.31 17.02
N ALA A 67 -56.57 2.79 18.03
CA ALA A 67 -56.86 4.06 18.75
C ALA A 67 -56.01 4.33 20.01
N ARG A 68 -55.62 5.61 20.11
CA ARG A 68 -55.49 6.48 21.30
C ARG A 68 -54.18 6.50 22.13
N ALA A 69 -53.38 7.50 21.76
CA ALA A 69 -53.13 8.75 22.51
C ALA A 69 -52.83 8.70 24.02
N GLY A 70 -51.65 9.21 24.38
CA GLY A 70 -51.29 9.71 25.70
C GLY A 70 -49.84 10.15 25.70
N GLY A 71 -49.59 11.46 25.81
CA GLY A 71 -48.31 12.07 25.48
C GLY A 71 -47.31 12.18 26.64
N ASN A 72 -46.10 12.67 26.32
CA ASN A 72 -45.50 13.77 27.07
C ASN A 72 -44.31 14.36 26.29
N ARG A 73 -44.41 15.65 25.96
CA ARG A 73 -43.30 16.48 25.49
C ARG A 73 -42.57 16.99 26.73
N GLY A 74 -41.33 16.57 26.94
CA GLY A 74 -40.41 17.14 27.93
C GLY A 74 -39.38 18.03 27.23
N ILE A 75 -39.65 19.33 27.21
CA ILE A 75 -38.70 20.38 26.81
C ILE A 75 -37.72 20.58 27.97
N VAL A 76 -36.42 20.42 27.74
CA VAL A 76 -35.37 20.82 28.68
C VAL A 76 -34.76 22.13 28.21
N PRO A 77 -34.80 23.23 29.00
CA PRO A 77 -34.25 24.51 28.58
C PRO A 77 -32.73 24.55 28.74
N ARG A 78 -32.06 25.03 27.68
CA ARG A 78 -30.65 25.43 27.65
C ARG A 78 -30.38 26.51 28.71
N ARG A 79 -29.37 26.29 29.57
CA ARG A 79 -28.77 27.34 30.40
C ARG A 79 -27.76 28.12 29.58
N THR A 80 -28.10 29.35 29.23
CA THR A 80 -27.16 30.38 28.79
C THR A 80 -26.74 31.23 30.00
N GLY A 81 -25.46 31.58 30.07
CA GLY A 81 -25.01 32.65 30.97
C GLY A 81 -23.60 32.44 31.53
N TRP A 82 -22.58 32.88 30.80
CA TRP A 82 -21.36 33.39 31.40
C TRP A 82 -21.11 34.80 30.86
N ARG A 83 -21.29 35.78 31.74
CA ARG A 83 -20.90 37.18 31.53
C ARG A 83 -19.46 37.36 32.02
N ASP A 84 -18.64 37.78 31.08
CA ASP A 84 -17.62 38.82 31.15
C ASP A 84 -17.32 39.43 32.54
N SER A 85 -16.08 39.29 32.97
CA SER A 85 -15.43 40.28 33.84
C SER A 85 -13.95 40.41 33.47
N ARG A 86 -13.68 41.43 32.63
CA ARG A 86 -12.34 41.99 32.44
C ARG A 86 -11.97 42.81 33.68
N VAL A 87 -10.85 42.47 34.30
CA VAL A 87 -9.95 43.45 34.96
C VAL A 87 -8.53 43.05 34.59
N GLY A 88 -7.88 43.86 33.77
CA GLY A 88 -6.46 43.71 33.46
C GLY A 88 -5.60 44.64 34.29
N VAL A 89 -4.41 44.18 34.70
CA VAL A 89 -3.19 44.99 34.91
C VAL A 89 -1.94 44.13 34.73
N GLY A 90 -1.14 44.42 33.70
CA GLY A 90 0.33 44.56 33.79
C GLY A 90 1.24 43.32 33.62
N PRO A 91 2.37 43.43 32.88
CA PRO A 91 3.12 42.28 32.36
C PRO A 91 4.17 41.77 33.35
N ARG A 92 4.36 40.44 33.38
CA ARG A 92 5.56 39.82 33.95
C ARG A 92 6.02 38.70 33.02
N SER A 93 7.07 39.01 32.24
CA SER A 93 7.92 38.00 31.62
C SER A 93 8.72 37.28 32.70
N PRO A 94 8.86 35.95 32.61
CA PRO A 94 10.08 35.29 33.03
C PRO A 94 10.76 34.66 31.82
N GLU A 95 12.01 35.07 31.58
CA GLU A 95 12.97 34.39 30.73
C GLU A 95 12.98 32.90 31.10
N ARG A 96 12.66 32.02 30.14
CA ARG A 96 12.84 30.57 30.29
C ARG A 96 14.30 30.24 29.95
N ALA A 97 15.08 29.92 30.98
CA ALA A 97 16.35 29.25 30.84
C ALA A 97 16.15 27.86 30.19
N PRO A 98 17.12 27.35 29.41
CA PRO A 98 17.04 26.04 28.77
C PRO A 98 16.97 24.92 29.80
N ALA A 99 16.25 23.84 29.46
CA ALA A 99 16.07 22.67 30.31
C ALA A 99 17.43 22.05 30.69
N VAL A 100 17.73 22.03 31.99
CA VAL A 100 18.87 21.34 32.56
C VAL A 100 18.53 19.85 32.62
N CYS A 101 19.20 19.04 31.82
CA CYS A 101 19.17 17.58 31.95
C CYS A 101 19.69 17.19 33.34
N TYR A 102 18.86 16.52 34.13
CA TYR A 102 19.24 15.98 35.44
C TYR A 102 20.32 14.90 35.28
N GLY A 103 21.57 15.29 35.50
CA GLY A 103 22.66 14.35 35.71
C GLY A 103 22.50 13.65 37.06
N ARG A 104 22.04 12.39 37.05
CA ARG A 104 22.20 11.52 38.23
C ARG A 104 23.65 11.04 38.30
N ARG A 105 24.30 11.34 39.42
CA ARG A 105 25.61 10.82 39.79
C ARG A 105 25.53 9.33 40.13
N ARG A 106 26.62 8.66 39.73
CA ARG A 106 26.97 7.24 39.89
C ARG A 106 26.71 6.68 41.29
N GLY A 107 26.17 5.46 41.33
CA GLY A 107 26.45 4.45 42.34
C GLY A 107 27.05 3.24 41.65
N ASP A 108 28.29 2.90 42.01
CA ASP A 108 29.04 1.77 41.49
C ASP A 108 28.39 0.44 41.89
N GLN A 109 27.82 -0.28 40.91
CA GLN A 109 27.93 -1.75 40.79
C GLN A 109 27.87 -2.08 39.30
N ALA A 110 29.05 -2.30 38.71
CA ALA A 110 29.20 -2.79 37.35
C ALA A 110 28.81 -4.27 37.34
N GLU A 111 27.53 -4.55 37.13
CA GLU A 111 27.08 -5.87 36.71
C GLU A 111 27.54 -6.06 35.26
N GLN A 112 28.49 -6.96 35.06
CA GLN A 112 29.00 -7.35 33.75
C GLN A 112 27.86 -7.94 32.92
N VAL A 113 27.16 -7.08 32.17
CA VAL A 113 26.42 -7.53 30.99
C VAL A 113 27.47 -8.21 30.10
N ARG A 114 27.35 -9.53 29.97
CA ARG A 114 28.15 -10.33 29.05
C ARG A 114 27.91 -9.79 27.64
N ARG A 115 28.73 -8.83 27.22
CA ARG A 115 28.89 -8.46 25.82
C ARG A 115 29.45 -9.69 25.13
N GLY A 116 28.61 -10.41 24.40
CA GLY A 116 29.04 -11.34 23.35
C GLY A 116 29.68 -10.55 22.21
N GLY A 117 30.79 -9.88 22.49
CA GLY A 117 31.62 -9.18 21.52
C GLY A 117 32.59 -10.18 20.90
N GLY A 118 32.08 -11.06 20.05
CA GLY A 118 32.87 -11.57 18.94
C GLY A 118 32.74 -10.58 17.77
N PRO A 119 33.75 -10.38 16.93
CA PRO A 119 33.54 -9.70 15.66
C PRO A 119 32.49 -10.50 14.90
N VAL A 120 31.35 -9.88 14.55
CA VAL A 120 30.41 -10.48 13.61
C VAL A 120 31.09 -10.41 12.25
N SER A 121 31.93 -11.40 11.97
CA SER A 121 32.46 -11.71 10.65
C SER A 121 31.28 -12.24 9.82
N GLY A 122 30.45 -11.32 9.34
CA GLY A 122 29.28 -11.60 8.50
C GLY A 122 28.79 -10.30 7.88
N ARG A 123 28.18 -10.37 6.70
CA ARG A 123 27.52 -9.21 6.09
C ARG A 123 26.32 -8.82 6.96
N LEU A 124 25.90 -7.56 6.89
CA LEU A 124 24.80 -7.07 7.71
C LEU A 124 23.48 -7.71 7.25
N ALA A 125 22.64 -8.15 8.19
CA ALA A 125 21.38 -8.86 7.90
C ALA A 125 21.53 -10.07 6.94
N GLU A 126 22.65 -10.77 7.00
CA GLU A 126 22.94 -11.93 6.15
C GLU A 126 22.00 -13.12 6.47
N SER A 127 21.49 -13.72 5.39
CA SER A 127 20.65 -14.93 5.38
C SER A 127 21.07 -15.82 4.21
N GLU A 128 20.45 -17.00 4.07
CA GLU A 128 20.70 -17.87 2.91
C GLU A 128 20.24 -17.26 1.56
N TYR A 129 19.39 -16.23 1.61
CA TYR A 129 18.81 -15.59 0.43
C TYR A 129 19.49 -14.28 0.05
N GLY A 130 20.22 -13.65 0.96
CA GLY A 130 20.73 -12.30 0.74
C GLY A 130 21.29 -11.63 1.98
N TYR A 131 21.71 -10.37 1.81
CA TYR A 131 22.29 -9.53 2.86
C TYR A 131 22.06 -8.06 2.54
N PHE A 132 22.21 -7.19 3.54
CA PHE A 132 22.17 -5.74 3.36
C PHE A 132 23.56 -5.18 3.02
N ASP A 133 23.64 -4.37 1.96
CA ASP A 133 24.82 -3.67 1.49
C ASP A 133 24.70 -2.18 1.88
N PRO A 134 25.33 -1.76 3.00
CA PRO A 134 25.20 -0.39 3.51
C PRO A 134 25.89 0.65 2.63
N GLU A 135 26.92 0.27 1.86
CA GLU A 135 27.61 1.20 0.96
C GLU A 135 26.74 1.56 -0.25
N ALA A 136 25.99 0.58 -0.77
CA ALA A 136 25.06 0.79 -1.88
C ALA A 136 23.66 1.24 -1.43
N ALA A 137 23.35 1.17 -0.13
CA ALA A 137 22.01 1.34 0.42
C ALA A 137 20.97 0.40 -0.24
N GLU A 138 21.35 -0.86 -0.41
CA GLU A 138 20.57 -1.88 -1.13
C GLU A 138 20.46 -3.18 -0.35
N PHE A 139 19.33 -3.86 -0.47
CA PHE A 139 19.23 -5.26 -0.05
C PHE A 139 19.57 -6.16 -1.24
N VAL A 140 20.58 -7.02 -1.07
CA VAL A 140 21.12 -7.90 -2.10
C VAL A 140 20.57 -9.31 -1.91
N ILE A 141 19.80 -9.78 -2.88
CA ILE A 141 19.22 -11.12 -2.95
C ILE A 141 20.07 -11.96 -3.91
N THR A 142 20.71 -13.02 -3.43
CA THR A 142 21.71 -13.79 -4.19
C THR A 142 21.16 -15.05 -4.84
N ARG A 143 19.90 -15.42 -4.57
CA ARG A 143 19.21 -16.52 -5.23
C ARG A 143 17.73 -16.16 -5.47
N PRO A 144 17.14 -16.59 -6.60
CA PRO A 144 15.83 -16.10 -7.02
C PRO A 144 14.65 -16.81 -6.34
N ASP A 145 14.88 -17.98 -5.75
CA ASP A 145 13.90 -18.89 -5.15
C ASP A 145 13.62 -18.56 -3.68
N THR A 146 13.35 -17.29 -3.39
CA THR A 146 12.97 -16.82 -2.05
C THR A 146 11.68 -17.51 -1.56
N PRO A 147 11.45 -17.65 -0.23
CA PRO A 147 10.29 -18.38 0.30
C PRO A 147 8.93 -17.79 -0.11
N THR A 148 8.95 -16.48 -0.38
CA THR A 148 7.86 -15.71 -0.98
C THR A 148 8.50 -14.65 -1.89
N PRO A 149 7.80 -14.11 -2.90
CA PRO A 149 8.32 -12.98 -3.67
C PRO A 149 8.68 -11.83 -2.73
N TRP A 150 9.94 -11.41 -2.75
CA TRP A 150 10.39 -10.23 -2.02
C TRP A 150 10.23 -9.04 -2.96
N ILE A 151 9.38 -8.08 -2.57
CA ILE A 151 9.00 -6.96 -3.42
C ILE A 151 9.71 -5.68 -3.03
N ASN A 152 9.78 -4.77 -4.00
CA ASN A 152 10.10 -3.37 -3.83
C ASN A 152 9.02 -2.52 -4.51
N TYR A 153 8.97 -1.23 -4.16
CA TYR A 153 8.08 -0.25 -4.75
C TYR A 153 8.85 0.67 -5.68
N LEU A 154 8.26 0.94 -6.85
CA LEU A 154 8.76 1.89 -7.84
C LEU A 154 7.83 3.09 -7.90
N GLY A 155 8.39 4.30 -8.02
CA GLY A 155 7.63 5.54 -8.19
C GLY A 155 7.25 6.26 -6.90
N GLU A 156 6.68 7.45 -7.05
CA GLU A 156 6.45 8.45 -5.98
C GLU A 156 4.94 8.76 -5.80
N GLY A 157 4.09 7.74 -5.79
CA GLY A 157 2.65 7.88 -5.48
C GLY A 157 1.74 8.28 -6.64
N ARG A 158 2.28 8.77 -7.76
CA ARG A 158 1.52 8.99 -9.00
C ARG A 158 1.55 7.76 -9.90
N TYR A 159 2.65 7.54 -10.62
CA TYR A 159 2.82 6.36 -11.46
C TYR A 159 3.82 5.43 -10.80
N GLY A 160 3.56 4.13 -10.83
CA GLY A 160 4.47 3.14 -10.29
C GLY A 160 3.77 1.86 -9.91
N GLY A 161 4.34 1.13 -8.95
CA GLY A 161 3.76 -0.11 -8.45
C GLY A 161 4.79 -1.01 -7.79
N ILE A 162 4.48 -2.31 -7.73
CA ILE A 162 5.33 -3.30 -7.08
C ILE A 162 6.13 -4.10 -8.10
N ILE A 163 7.37 -4.41 -7.74
CA ILE A 163 8.25 -5.31 -8.49
C ILE A 163 8.88 -6.32 -7.54
N SER A 164 8.83 -7.60 -7.90
CA SER A 164 9.50 -8.66 -7.12
C SER A 164 10.97 -8.81 -7.50
N ASN A 165 11.71 -9.56 -6.69
CA ASN A 165 13.06 -10.01 -7.00
C ASN A 165 13.16 -10.78 -8.32
N THR A 166 12.06 -11.34 -8.83
CA THR A 166 12.02 -12.10 -10.09
C THR A 166 11.28 -11.37 -11.23
N GLY A 167 11.02 -10.08 -11.05
CA GLY A 167 10.41 -9.20 -12.05
C GLY A 167 8.87 -9.24 -12.09
N GLY A 168 8.22 -10.00 -11.21
CA GLY A 168 6.77 -10.03 -11.05
C GLY A 168 6.20 -8.72 -10.50
N GLY A 169 4.87 -8.63 -10.44
CA GLY A 169 4.12 -7.46 -9.98
C GLY A 169 3.43 -6.68 -11.10
N PHE A 170 2.98 -5.46 -10.82
CA PHE A 170 2.27 -4.61 -11.79
C PHE A 170 2.51 -3.12 -11.56
N SER A 171 2.12 -2.30 -12.55
CA SER A 171 2.14 -0.83 -12.50
C SER A 171 0.74 -0.23 -12.65
N PHE A 172 0.55 1.00 -12.18
CA PHE A 172 -0.68 1.79 -12.29
C PHE A 172 -0.39 3.30 -12.25
N ASP A 173 -1.37 4.12 -12.64
CA ASP A 173 -1.34 5.60 -12.53
C ASP A 173 -2.42 6.09 -11.56
N ARG A 174 -2.02 6.55 -10.37
CA ARG A 174 -2.80 7.07 -9.25
C ARG A 174 -3.69 6.04 -8.57
N ASP A 175 -4.48 5.32 -9.35
CA ASP A 175 -5.47 4.37 -8.86
C ASP A 175 -5.21 2.96 -9.39
N PRO A 176 -4.85 2.01 -8.53
CA PRO A 176 -4.52 0.65 -8.93
C PRO A 176 -5.75 -0.14 -9.40
N ARG A 177 -6.96 0.31 -9.11
CA ARG A 177 -8.19 -0.32 -9.58
C ARG A 177 -8.59 0.24 -10.94
N ASN A 178 -8.67 1.56 -11.07
CA ASN A 178 -9.29 2.19 -12.24
C ASN A 178 -8.29 2.66 -13.32
N ARG A 179 -6.99 2.65 -13.01
CA ARG A 179 -5.90 3.07 -13.90
C ARG A 179 -4.73 2.09 -13.85
N ARG A 180 -5.05 0.78 -13.77
CA ARG A 180 -4.05 -0.30 -13.81
C ARG A 180 -3.41 -0.38 -15.19
N VAL A 181 -2.09 -0.47 -15.24
CA VAL A 181 -1.32 -0.48 -16.49
C VAL A 181 -1.03 -1.91 -16.92
N SER A 182 -0.62 -2.77 -15.98
CA SER A 182 -0.29 -4.17 -16.25
C SER A 182 -1.03 -5.12 -15.31
N ARG A 183 -1.26 -6.36 -15.77
CA ARG A 183 -1.90 -7.41 -14.98
C ARG A 183 -0.93 -7.97 -13.94
N TYR A 184 -1.49 -8.49 -12.84
CA TYR A 184 -0.82 -9.34 -11.87
C TYR A 184 -1.83 -10.32 -11.28
N ARG A 185 -1.45 -11.59 -11.08
CA ARG A 185 -2.36 -12.63 -10.56
C ARG A 185 -1.98 -12.98 -9.11
N TYR A 186 -2.82 -12.55 -8.18
CA TYR A 186 -2.70 -12.92 -6.76
C TYR A 186 -3.15 -14.36 -6.53
N ASN A 187 -2.58 -15.00 -5.50
CA ASN A 187 -2.93 -16.36 -5.07
C ASN A 187 -2.95 -17.39 -6.21
N ALA A 188 -1.99 -17.28 -7.13
CA ALA A 188 -1.87 -18.13 -8.31
C ALA A 188 -0.76 -19.18 -8.15
N ILE A 189 -0.84 -20.26 -8.93
CA ILE A 189 0.22 -21.26 -9.08
C ILE A 189 0.59 -21.35 -10.56
N PRO A 190 1.83 -20.97 -10.95
CA PRO A 190 2.89 -20.41 -10.10
C PRO A 190 2.54 -19.02 -9.56
N ALA A 191 3.11 -18.67 -8.40
CA ALA A 191 3.04 -17.32 -7.84
C ALA A 191 3.95 -16.35 -8.62
N ASP A 192 3.79 -15.05 -8.36
CA ASP A 192 4.62 -13.98 -8.90
C ASP A 192 4.55 -13.79 -10.43
N GLN A 193 3.37 -13.97 -11.02
CA GLN A 193 3.19 -13.79 -12.46
C GLN A 193 1.85 -13.11 -12.80
N PRO A 194 1.76 -12.40 -13.94
CA PRO A 194 2.84 -12.01 -14.86
C PRO A 194 3.71 -10.88 -14.27
N GLY A 195 4.68 -10.40 -15.05
CA GLY A 195 5.64 -9.40 -14.63
C GLY A 195 6.34 -8.72 -15.80
N ARG A 196 7.46 -8.06 -15.52
CA ARG A 196 8.33 -7.33 -16.45
C ARG A 196 9.44 -8.23 -16.97
N TYR A 197 9.12 -9.08 -17.94
CA TYR A 197 10.05 -10.11 -18.39
C TYR A 197 10.82 -9.70 -19.64
N ILE A 198 12.07 -10.17 -19.71
CA ILE A 198 12.86 -10.13 -20.94
C ILE A 198 13.43 -11.53 -21.16
N TYR A 199 12.97 -12.20 -22.21
CA TYR A 199 13.52 -13.46 -22.65
C TYR A 199 14.75 -13.22 -23.51
N LEU A 200 15.81 -13.98 -23.27
CA LEU A 200 17.04 -13.98 -24.04
C LEU A 200 17.12 -15.28 -24.81
N ARG A 201 17.41 -15.22 -26.11
CA ARG A 201 17.62 -16.39 -26.96
C ARG A 201 18.85 -16.23 -27.83
N ARG A 202 19.74 -17.21 -27.74
CA ARG A 202 20.87 -17.37 -28.67
C ARG A 202 20.39 -17.79 -30.05
N GLN A 203 20.83 -17.10 -31.09
CA GLN A 203 20.42 -17.42 -32.47
C GLN A 203 21.19 -18.60 -33.06
N ASP A 204 22.41 -18.88 -32.60
CA ASP A 204 23.24 -19.98 -33.06
C ASP A 204 22.79 -21.35 -32.52
N THR A 205 22.33 -21.40 -31.28
CA THR A 205 21.98 -22.65 -30.56
C THR A 205 20.49 -22.81 -30.28
N GLY A 206 19.72 -21.72 -30.28
CA GLY A 206 18.33 -21.71 -29.84
C GLY A 206 18.14 -21.79 -28.31
N GLU A 207 19.23 -21.78 -27.54
CA GLU A 207 19.17 -21.74 -26.07
C GLU A 207 18.46 -20.46 -25.60
N ARG A 208 17.58 -20.61 -24.59
CA ARG A 208 16.74 -19.53 -24.05
C ARG A 208 16.71 -19.53 -22.53
N TRP A 209 16.64 -18.32 -21.95
CA TRP A 209 16.46 -18.09 -20.52
C TRP A 209 15.84 -16.71 -20.29
N GLY A 210 15.41 -16.41 -19.06
CA GLY A 210 14.90 -15.09 -18.68
C GLY A 210 15.98 -14.24 -18.02
N ALA A 211 15.96 -12.93 -18.26
CA ALA A 211 16.84 -11.96 -17.61
C ALA A 211 16.57 -11.81 -16.10
N THR A 212 15.41 -12.30 -15.61
CA THR A 212 14.95 -12.20 -14.21
C THR A 212 14.68 -13.56 -13.54
N TRP A 213 15.20 -14.66 -14.13
CA TRP A 213 14.91 -16.07 -13.76
C TRP A 213 13.46 -16.52 -14.02
N GLN A 214 12.46 -15.96 -13.34
CA GLN A 214 11.05 -16.15 -13.76
C GLN A 214 10.83 -15.45 -15.11
N PRO A 215 9.94 -15.96 -15.96
CA PRO A 215 9.08 -17.13 -15.76
C PRO A 215 9.70 -18.45 -16.21
N VAL A 216 10.85 -18.41 -16.91
CA VAL A 216 11.49 -19.61 -17.52
C VAL A 216 12.02 -20.59 -16.48
N ARG A 217 12.53 -20.10 -15.33
CA ARG A 217 13.07 -20.90 -14.22
C ARG A 217 14.22 -21.86 -14.60
N GLY A 218 14.92 -21.56 -15.69
CA GLY A 218 16.10 -22.32 -16.10
C GLY A 218 17.29 -22.11 -15.17
N ALA A 219 18.22 -23.06 -15.15
CA ALA A 219 19.48 -22.91 -14.42
C ALA A 219 20.25 -21.65 -14.87
N LEU A 220 20.83 -20.93 -13.92
CA LEU A 220 21.67 -19.76 -14.18
C LEU A 220 23.05 -20.02 -13.58
N ASP A 221 24.10 -19.48 -14.22
CA ASP A 221 25.46 -19.53 -13.69
C ASP A 221 25.59 -18.55 -12.50
N ARG A 222 24.85 -17.44 -12.55
CA ARG A 222 24.75 -16.43 -11.48
C ARG A 222 23.38 -15.76 -11.50
N TYR A 223 22.88 -15.41 -10.32
CA TYR A 223 21.74 -14.53 -10.13
C TYR A 223 22.02 -13.55 -8.99
N GLU A 224 21.57 -12.31 -9.12
CA GLU A 224 21.57 -11.30 -8.06
C GLU A 224 20.43 -10.30 -8.31
N CYS A 225 19.59 -10.02 -7.31
CA CYS A 225 18.67 -8.90 -7.32
C CYS A 225 19.08 -7.89 -6.24
N ARG A 226 19.09 -6.61 -6.57
CA ARG A 226 19.35 -5.50 -5.67
C ARG A 226 18.11 -4.63 -5.60
N HIS A 227 17.46 -4.61 -4.45
CA HIS A 227 16.41 -3.63 -4.17
C HIS A 227 17.05 -2.42 -3.50
N GLY A 228 16.99 -1.27 -4.17
CA GLY A 228 17.33 0.03 -3.62
C GLY A 228 16.08 0.88 -3.43
N ALA A 229 16.22 2.07 -2.86
CA ALA A 229 15.09 2.97 -2.68
C ALA A 229 14.56 3.47 -4.05
N GLY A 230 13.35 3.05 -4.42
CA GLY A 230 12.68 3.43 -5.67
C GLY A 230 13.17 2.76 -6.95
N TYR A 231 14.11 1.81 -6.87
CA TYR A 231 14.61 1.06 -8.04
C TYR A 231 14.97 -0.39 -7.70
N THR A 232 14.98 -1.23 -8.72
CA THR A 232 15.41 -2.64 -8.61
C THR A 232 16.35 -2.99 -9.75
N ARG A 233 17.48 -3.65 -9.45
CA ARG A 233 18.41 -4.18 -10.46
C ARG A 233 18.50 -5.69 -10.35
N ILE A 234 18.22 -6.40 -11.43
CA ILE A 234 18.36 -7.86 -11.49
C ILE A 234 19.47 -8.21 -12.48
N THR A 235 20.46 -8.97 -12.03
CA THR A 235 21.60 -9.44 -12.81
C THR A 235 21.58 -10.95 -12.90
N THR A 236 21.69 -11.48 -14.12
CA THR A 236 21.81 -12.91 -14.39
C THR A 236 23.00 -13.19 -15.28
N GLU A 237 23.60 -14.37 -15.13
CA GLU A 237 24.60 -14.87 -16.06
C GLU A 237 24.21 -16.27 -16.52
N ARG A 238 24.30 -16.48 -17.84
CA ARG A 238 24.14 -17.80 -18.43
C ARG A 238 24.87 -17.88 -19.76
N ALA A 239 25.55 -18.99 -20.01
CA ALA A 239 26.11 -19.33 -21.32
C ALA A 239 27.07 -18.25 -21.90
N GLY A 240 27.85 -17.62 -21.01
CA GLY A 240 28.80 -16.56 -21.36
C GLY A 240 28.14 -15.20 -21.65
N VAL A 241 26.92 -14.98 -21.17
CA VAL A 241 26.20 -13.71 -21.30
C VAL A 241 25.75 -13.23 -19.93
N ARG A 242 26.17 -12.02 -19.56
CA ARG A 242 25.64 -11.28 -18.41
C ARG A 242 24.50 -10.37 -18.87
N ALA A 243 23.35 -10.47 -18.23
CA ALA A 243 22.20 -9.59 -18.43
C ALA A 243 21.90 -8.87 -17.13
N GLU A 244 21.91 -7.54 -17.16
CA GLU A 244 21.58 -6.67 -16.03
C GLU A 244 20.40 -5.81 -16.43
N THR A 245 19.27 -5.93 -15.73
CA THR A 245 18.07 -5.12 -15.97
C THR A 245 17.82 -4.21 -14.77
N LEU A 246 17.83 -2.90 -14.99
CA LEU A 246 17.45 -1.88 -14.01
C LEU A 246 16.01 -1.42 -14.28
N TYR A 247 15.17 -1.48 -13.26
CA TYR A 247 13.79 -1.03 -13.27
C TYR A 247 13.63 0.15 -12.32
N PHE A 248 13.10 1.26 -12.83
CA PHE A 248 12.74 2.41 -11.99
C PHE A 248 11.70 3.30 -12.69
N VAL A 249 11.03 4.13 -11.91
CA VAL A 249 10.17 5.21 -12.40
C VAL A 249 10.93 6.51 -12.19
N PRO A 250 11.19 7.31 -13.24
CA PRO A 250 11.76 8.64 -13.09
C PRO A 250 10.93 9.52 -12.15
N PRO A 251 11.56 10.33 -11.29
CA PRO A 251 10.85 11.37 -10.54
C PRO A 251 10.09 12.25 -11.52
N SER A 252 8.79 12.37 -11.31
CA SER A 252 7.87 13.03 -12.24
C SER A 252 7.30 14.29 -11.62
N ARG A 253 7.08 15.32 -12.45
CA ARG A 253 6.37 16.51 -11.97
C ARG A 253 4.87 16.20 -11.85
N PRO A 254 4.14 16.88 -10.94
CA PRO A 254 2.70 16.71 -10.82
C PRO A 254 1.93 16.90 -12.13
N ASP A 255 2.44 17.75 -13.03
CA ASP A 255 1.85 18.08 -14.33
C ASP A 255 2.38 17.24 -15.51
N GLU A 256 3.29 16.27 -15.28
CA GLU A 256 3.86 15.46 -16.37
C GLU A 256 2.75 14.68 -17.09
N PRO A 257 2.52 14.88 -18.40
CA PRO A 257 1.34 14.33 -19.07
C PRO A 257 1.45 12.83 -19.38
N CYS A 258 2.66 12.29 -19.35
CA CYS A 258 2.96 10.94 -19.80
C CYS A 258 4.05 10.32 -18.91
N PRO A 259 3.71 9.89 -17.68
CA PRO A 259 4.66 9.21 -16.80
C PRO A 259 5.05 7.83 -17.35
N VAL A 260 6.26 7.39 -17.04
CA VAL A 260 6.83 6.13 -17.55
C VAL A 260 7.54 5.31 -16.49
N GLU A 261 7.49 3.99 -16.62
CA GLU A 261 8.47 3.05 -16.07
C GLU A 261 9.57 2.82 -17.11
N LEU A 262 10.83 2.80 -16.66
CA LEU A 262 11.99 2.51 -17.52
C LEU A 262 12.59 1.17 -17.15
N TRP A 263 12.85 0.34 -18.16
CA TRP A 263 13.59 -0.92 -18.02
C TRP A 263 14.88 -0.81 -18.85
N GLU A 264 16.00 -0.55 -18.19
CA GLU A 264 17.31 -0.53 -18.85
C GLU A 264 17.93 -1.93 -18.78
N LEU A 265 17.96 -2.61 -19.93
CA LEU A 265 18.68 -3.86 -20.11
C LEU A 265 20.10 -3.58 -20.62
N ARG A 266 21.10 -4.11 -19.92
CA ARG A 266 22.49 -4.18 -20.35
C ARG A 266 22.90 -5.63 -20.54
N LEU A 267 23.27 -5.98 -21.78
CA LEU A 267 23.81 -7.29 -22.14
C LEU A 267 25.31 -7.17 -22.33
N THR A 268 26.08 -8.11 -21.79
CA THR A 268 27.54 -8.17 -21.95
C THR A 268 27.94 -9.60 -22.29
N ASN A 269 28.73 -9.78 -23.34
CA ASN A 269 29.33 -11.06 -23.67
C ASN A 269 30.57 -11.28 -22.79
N THR A 270 30.46 -12.18 -21.83
CA THR A 270 31.55 -12.58 -20.93
C THR A 270 32.32 -13.80 -21.44
N GLY A 271 31.93 -14.35 -22.59
CA GLY A 271 32.61 -15.45 -23.26
C GLY A 271 33.70 -15.00 -24.24
N GLU A 272 34.32 -15.98 -24.89
CA GLU A 272 35.46 -15.79 -25.79
C GLU A 272 35.08 -15.73 -27.28
N ARG A 273 33.81 -15.95 -27.62
CA ARG A 273 33.30 -15.97 -29.00
C ARG A 273 32.17 -14.97 -29.19
N PRO A 274 32.02 -14.36 -30.37
CA PRO A 274 30.88 -13.51 -30.67
C PRO A 274 29.56 -14.26 -30.44
N VAL A 275 28.54 -13.55 -29.94
CA VAL A 275 27.19 -14.09 -29.72
C VAL A 275 26.14 -13.19 -30.35
N THR A 276 25.19 -13.81 -31.07
CA THR A 276 23.99 -13.14 -31.56
C THR A 276 22.81 -13.52 -30.67
N LEU A 277 22.23 -12.53 -30.00
CA LEU A 277 21.09 -12.68 -29.12
C LEU A 277 19.87 -12.01 -29.74
N ARG A 278 18.70 -12.64 -29.59
CA ARG A 278 17.42 -11.93 -29.65
C ARG A 278 16.86 -11.78 -28.25
N THR A 279 16.37 -10.58 -27.96
CA THR A 279 15.62 -10.27 -26.75
C THR A 279 14.14 -10.22 -27.10
N PHE A 280 13.28 -10.69 -26.21
CA PHE A 280 11.83 -10.54 -26.32
C PHE A 280 11.34 -9.97 -25.00
N SER A 281 10.91 -8.71 -24.99
CA SER A 281 10.25 -8.16 -23.79
C SER A 281 8.86 -8.74 -23.64
N TYR A 282 8.31 -8.68 -22.43
CA TYR A 282 6.93 -9.09 -22.17
C TYR A 282 6.37 -8.33 -20.97
N ILE A 283 5.23 -7.69 -21.19
CA ILE A 283 4.33 -7.19 -20.16
C ILE A 283 2.90 -7.56 -20.55
N GLU A 284 2.10 -8.05 -19.60
CA GLU A 284 0.67 -8.29 -19.85
C GLU A 284 -0.11 -7.02 -19.49
N LEU A 285 -0.72 -6.36 -20.48
CA LEU A 285 -1.37 -5.06 -20.31
C LEU A 285 -2.78 -5.24 -19.75
N SER A 286 -3.15 -4.44 -18.74
CA SER A 286 -4.48 -4.50 -18.10
C SER A 286 -5.53 -3.77 -18.93
N PHE A 287 -6.78 -4.21 -18.88
CA PHE A 287 -7.90 -3.29 -19.05
C PHE A 287 -7.88 -2.35 -17.83
N THR A 288 -7.74 -1.04 -18.04
CA THR A 288 -7.40 -0.07 -16.96
C THR A 288 -8.24 -0.19 -15.70
N ASP A 289 -9.50 -0.58 -15.84
CA ASP A 289 -10.34 -1.11 -14.76
C ASP A 289 -10.02 -2.59 -14.46
N ALA A 290 -9.24 -2.81 -13.41
CA ALA A 290 -8.77 -4.10 -12.96
C ALA A 290 -9.91 -5.03 -12.48
N MET A 291 -11.01 -4.49 -11.95
CA MET A 291 -12.17 -5.32 -11.57
C MET A 291 -12.88 -5.85 -12.80
N GLY A 292 -13.07 -5.00 -13.81
CA GLY A 292 -13.58 -5.41 -15.12
C GLY A 292 -12.66 -6.44 -15.78
N ASP A 293 -11.35 -6.22 -15.72
CA ASP A 293 -10.31 -7.11 -16.29
C ASP A 293 -10.32 -8.52 -15.67
N LEU A 294 -10.79 -8.67 -14.43
CA LEU A 294 -10.87 -9.95 -13.73
C LEU A 294 -12.23 -10.65 -13.88
N HIS A 295 -13.33 -9.90 -13.97
CA HIS A 295 -14.68 -10.47 -13.88
C HIS A 295 -15.53 -10.31 -15.14
N ASN A 296 -15.37 -9.24 -15.91
CA ASN A 296 -16.21 -8.90 -17.06
C ASN A 296 -15.49 -9.21 -18.39
N LEU A 297 -15.01 -10.46 -18.49
CA LEU A 297 -14.07 -10.89 -19.53
C LEU A 297 -14.65 -10.83 -20.95
N ASP A 298 -15.95 -11.08 -21.09
CA ASP A 298 -16.66 -11.03 -22.38
C ASP A 298 -16.70 -9.59 -22.93
N TRP A 299 -16.88 -8.60 -22.06
CA TRP A 299 -16.88 -7.20 -22.46
C TRP A 299 -15.46 -6.66 -22.64
N THR A 300 -14.63 -6.74 -21.60
CA THR A 300 -13.30 -6.10 -21.56
C THR A 300 -12.40 -6.61 -22.67
N GLY A 301 -12.36 -7.93 -22.86
CA GLY A 301 -11.63 -8.56 -23.94
C GLY A 301 -12.14 -8.17 -25.33
N HIS A 302 -13.39 -7.75 -25.49
CA HIS A 302 -13.93 -7.39 -26.81
C HIS A 302 -13.75 -5.92 -27.19
N VAL A 303 -13.50 -5.06 -26.21
CA VAL A 303 -13.46 -3.60 -26.43
C VAL A 303 -12.07 -2.99 -26.33
N VAL A 304 -11.10 -3.73 -25.77
CA VAL A 304 -9.68 -3.34 -25.77
C VAL A 304 -9.02 -3.82 -27.06
N SER A 305 -8.12 -2.99 -27.60
CA SER A 305 -7.27 -3.38 -28.72
C SER A 305 -5.85 -2.90 -28.50
N ALA A 306 -4.87 -3.66 -28.97
CA ALA A 306 -3.46 -3.31 -28.95
C ALA A 306 -2.80 -3.59 -30.29
N ARG A 307 -1.92 -2.67 -30.73
CA ARG A 307 -1.14 -2.79 -31.97
C ARG A 307 0.16 -2.01 -31.83
N PHE A 308 1.18 -2.39 -32.60
CA PHE A 308 2.31 -1.50 -32.83
C PHE A 308 1.91 -0.39 -33.81
N ASP A 309 2.15 0.85 -33.42
CA ASP A 309 1.92 2.03 -34.24
C ASP A 309 3.28 2.60 -34.69
N PRO A 310 3.65 2.46 -35.98
CA PRO A 310 4.94 2.92 -36.48
C PRO A 310 5.13 4.44 -36.43
N GLU A 311 4.05 5.22 -36.46
CA GLU A 311 4.15 6.69 -36.38
C GLU A 311 4.46 7.14 -34.95
N VAL A 312 3.91 6.41 -33.97
CA VAL A 312 4.20 6.62 -32.55
C VAL A 312 5.53 5.99 -32.12
N GLY A 313 5.93 4.91 -32.80
CA GLY A 313 7.11 4.10 -32.44
C GLY A 313 6.87 3.20 -31.21
N ALA A 314 5.61 2.85 -30.92
CA ALA A 314 5.24 2.13 -29.71
C ALA A 314 4.10 1.12 -29.97
N ILE A 315 4.01 0.09 -29.12
CA ILE A 315 2.77 -0.64 -28.92
C ILE A 315 1.81 0.27 -28.17
N VAL A 316 0.59 0.42 -28.66
CA VAL A 316 -0.47 1.21 -28.05
C VAL A 316 -1.64 0.31 -27.75
N ALA A 317 -2.12 0.32 -26.50
CA ALA A 317 -3.29 -0.41 -26.04
C ALA A 317 -4.34 0.57 -25.50
N ALA A 318 -5.52 0.53 -26.11
CA ALA A 318 -6.59 1.48 -25.80
C ALA A 318 -7.98 0.89 -26.08
N THR A 319 -9.00 1.59 -25.59
CA THR A 319 -10.41 1.33 -25.89
C THR A 319 -11.12 2.65 -26.13
N ARG A 320 -12.13 2.68 -27.02
CA ARG A 320 -12.93 3.90 -27.25
C ARG A 320 -13.81 4.32 -26.06
N PHE A 321 -13.94 3.46 -25.05
CA PHE A 321 -14.83 3.67 -23.90
C PHE A 321 -14.13 4.31 -22.70
N ARG A 322 -12.81 4.55 -22.79
CA ARG A 322 -12.00 5.17 -21.74
C ARG A 322 -10.96 6.09 -22.41
N PRO A 323 -10.62 7.23 -21.80
CA PRO A 323 -9.62 8.14 -22.37
C PRO A 323 -8.18 7.59 -22.26
N ALA A 324 -7.92 6.77 -21.25
CA ALA A 324 -6.58 6.28 -20.95
C ALA A 324 -6.05 5.34 -22.04
N THR A 325 -4.81 5.61 -22.46
CA THR A 325 -4.05 4.83 -23.42
C THR A 325 -2.74 4.38 -22.78
N THR A 326 -2.54 3.07 -22.74
CA THR A 326 -1.28 2.45 -22.28
C THR A 326 -0.36 2.27 -23.48
N PHE A 327 0.93 2.48 -23.31
CA PHE A 327 1.91 2.23 -24.36
C PHE A 327 3.14 1.47 -23.85
N PHE A 328 3.79 0.77 -24.77
CA PHE A 328 5.04 0.07 -24.54
C PHE A 328 6.00 0.29 -25.71
N ALA A 329 7.16 0.87 -25.45
CA ALA A 329 8.13 1.29 -26.47
C ALA A 329 9.55 0.85 -26.11
N SER A 330 10.47 1.03 -27.06
CA SER A 330 11.91 0.90 -26.83
C SER A 330 12.66 2.07 -27.44
N ASP A 331 13.87 2.34 -26.96
CA ASP A 331 14.80 3.38 -27.43
C ASP A 331 15.24 3.26 -28.90
N ARG A 332 14.82 2.19 -29.57
CA ARG A 332 15.15 1.87 -30.96
C ARG A 332 14.02 1.10 -31.64
N PRO A 333 13.96 1.12 -32.99
CA PRO A 333 13.02 0.29 -33.72
C PRO A 333 13.22 -1.21 -33.41
N PRO A 334 12.15 -1.96 -33.11
CA PRO A 334 12.23 -3.40 -32.91
C PRO A 334 12.38 -4.14 -34.25
N LEU A 335 13.00 -5.32 -34.22
CA LEU A 335 13.01 -6.29 -35.33
C LEU A 335 11.60 -6.85 -35.60
N GLY A 336 10.78 -6.94 -34.55
CA GLY A 336 9.39 -7.37 -34.62
C GLY A 336 8.69 -7.17 -33.28
N TRP A 337 7.38 -7.36 -33.25
CA TRP A 337 6.55 -7.07 -32.08
C TRP A 337 5.40 -8.06 -31.96
N ASP A 338 4.83 -8.16 -30.76
CA ASP A 338 3.63 -8.93 -30.49
C ASP A 338 2.76 -8.20 -29.46
N CYS A 339 1.47 -8.13 -29.75
CA CYS A 339 0.45 -7.51 -28.91
C CYS A 339 -0.61 -8.51 -28.45
N ASP A 340 -0.69 -9.70 -29.04
CA ASP A 340 -1.66 -10.75 -28.70
C ASP A 340 -1.01 -11.82 -27.82
N ARG A 341 -1.54 -12.00 -26.61
CA ARG A 341 -1.00 -12.96 -25.64
C ARG A 341 -1.03 -14.38 -26.19
N GLU A 342 -2.15 -14.78 -26.78
CA GLU A 342 -2.35 -16.13 -27.28
C GLU A 342 -1.42 -16.47 -28.45
N ALA A 343 -1.11 -15.50 -29.32
CA ALA A 343 -0.13 -15.63 -30.40
C ALA A 343 1.31 -15.73 -29.88
N PHE A 344 1.68 -14.89 -28.91
CA PHE A 344 3.04 -14.87 -28.35
C PHE A 344 3.33 -16.10 -27.49
N VAL A 345 2.41 -16.44 -26.58
CA VAL A 345 2.55 -17.57 -25.64
C VAL A 345 2.29 -18.89 -26.36
N GLY A 346 1.24 -18.94 -27.17
CA GLY A 346 0.79 -20.14 -27.86
C GLY A 346 -0.20 -20.97 -27.04
N PRO A 347 -1.07 -21.77 -27.70
CA PRO A 347 -2.08 -22.55 -27.03
C PRO A 347 -1.46 -23.61 -26.10
N TYR A 348 -2.03 -23.76 -24.90
CA TYR A 348 -1.62 -24.72 -23.88
C TYR A 348 -0.15 -24.57 -23.40
N ARG A 349 0.41 -23.36 -23.51
CA ARG A 349 1.73 -23.01 -22.98
C ARG A 349 1.61 -22.01 -21.83
N GLY A 350 2.60 -21.98 -20.97
CA GLY A 350 2.78 -20.94 -19.96
C GLY A 350 3.86 -19.93 -20.36
N LEU A 351 4.07 -18.93 -19.51
CA LEU A 351 5.10 -17.90 -19.73
C LEU A 351 6.52 -18.49 -19.65
N GLU A 352 6.70 -19.68 -19.09
CA GLU A 352 7.98 -20.38 -19.06
C GLU A 352 8.47 -20.83 -20.45
N ASP A 353 7.58 -21.01 -21.43
CA ASP A 353 7.95 -21.42 -22.78
C ASP A 353 7.06 -20.83 -23.90
N PRO A 354 7.12 -19.51 -24.14
CA PRO A 354 6.33 -18.87 -25.20
C PRO A 354 6.73 -19.36 -26.59
N VAL A 355 5.75 -19.58 -27.48
CA VAL A 355 6.00 -20.07 -28.85
C VAL A 355 6.85 -19.10 -29.68
N ALA A 356 6.63 -17.78 -29.54
CA ALA A 356 7.41 -16.77 -30.26
C ALA A 356 8.90 -16.79 -29.87
N VAL A 357 9.17 -16.90 -28.56
CA VAL A 357 10.53 -17.02 -28.03
C VAL A 357 11.16 -18.33 -28.50
N SER A 358 10.46 -19.46 -28.39
CA SER A 358 10.93 -20.76 -28.86
C SER A 358 11.30 -20.75 -30.35
N ALA A 359 10.42 -20.20 -31.19
CA ALA A 359 10.64 -20.04 -32.63
C ALA A 359 11.79 -19.06 -32.96
N GLY A 360 12.09 -18.15 -32.03
CA GLY A 360 13.15 -17.15 -32.17
C GLY A 360 12.77 -15.97 -33.04
N ALA A 361 11.49 -15.74 -33.30
CA ALA A 361 10.99 -14.61 -34.07
C ALA A 361 9.66 -14.13 -33.48
N ALA A 362 9.48 -12.81 -33.43
CA ALA A 362 8.18 -12.20 -33.11
C ALA A 362 7.19 -12.51 -34.22
N THR A 363 5.91 -12.63 -33.88
CA THR A 363 4.88 -13.04 -34.86
C THR A 363 4.26 -11.86 -35.62
N GLY A 364 4.46 -10.63 -35.15
CA GLY A 364 3.82 -9.44 -35.72
C GLY A 364 2.33 -9.35 -35.36
N SER A 365 1.93 -9.96 -34.24
CA SER A 365 0.52 -10.10 -33.88
C SER A 365 -0.06 -8.81 -33.32
N ALA A 366 -1.10 -8.27 -33.97
CA ALA A 366 -1.97 -7.27 -33.34
C ALA A 366 -3.05 -7.98 -32.51
N ALA A 367 -3.49 -7.37 -31.42
CA ALA A 367 -4.60 -7.83 -30.60
C ALA A 367 -5.81 -6.93 -30.83
N PRO A 368 -6.68 -7.18 -31.83
CA PRO A 368 -7.90 -6.39 -32.01
C PRO A 368 -8.93 -6.62 -30.88
N ARG A 369 -8.74 -7.68 -30.10
CA ARG A 369 -9.51 -8.13 -28.93
C ARG A 369 -8.67 -9.15 -28.16
N GLY A 370 -9.18 -9.63 -27.03
CA GLY A 370 -8.53 -10.63 -26.19
C GLY A 370 -7.56 -9.99 -25.19
N ASN A 371 -6.47 -10.71 -24.90
CA ASN A 371 -5.51 -10.29 -23.90
C ASN A 371 -4.35 -9.57 -24.58
N ALA A 372 -4.26 -8.26 -24.35
CA ALA A 372 -3.19 -7.44 -24.86
C ALA A 372 -1.88 -7.65 -24.07
N ILE A 373 -0.75 -7.65 -24.79
CA ILE A 373 0.60 -7.64 -24.24
C ILE A 373 1.44 -6.53 -24.90
N GLY A 374 2.58 -6.21 -24.29
CA GLY A 374 3.65 -5.47 -24.93
C GLY A 374 4.88 -6.36 -25.08
N SER A 375 5.23 -6.73 -26.31
CA SER A 375 6.44 -7.50 -26.63
C SER A 375 7.16 -6.89 -27.82
N LEU A 376 8.43 -6.53 -27.61
CA LEU A 376 9.33 -5.96 -28.60
C LEU A 376 10.54 -6.89 -28.72
N CYS A 377 10.86 -7.25 -29.96
CA CYS A 377 11.99 -8.11 -30.29
C CYS A 377 13.16 -7.27 -30.81
N HIS A 378 14.35 -7.45 -30.25
CA HIS A 378 15.58 -6.82 -30.74
C HIS A 378 16.65 -7.89 -30.98
N GLU A 379 17.52 -7.66 -31.96
CA GLU A 379 18.69 -8.49 -32.20
C GLU A 379 19.95 -7.69 -31.86
N VAL A 380 20.86 -8.31 -31.11
CA VAL A 380 22.16 -7.72 -30.77
C VAL A 380 23.26 -8.72 -31.08
N VAL A 381 24.33 -8.23 -31.69
CA VAL A 381 25.57 -8.98 -31.92
C VAL A 381 26.60 -8.42 -30.95
N LEU A 382 27.16 -9.29 -30.11
CA LEU A 382 28.12 -8.92 -29.07
C LEU A 382 29.43 -9.66 -29.32
N GLU A 383 30.48 -8.90 -29.66
CA GLU A 383 31.86 -9.39 -29.64
C GLU A 383 32.29 -9.82 -28.22
N PRO A 384 33.34 -10.63 -28.06
CA PRO A 384 33.90 -10.94 -26.73
C PRO A 384 34.19 -9.66 -25.93
N GLY A 385 33.64 -9.55 -24.72
CA GLY A 385 33.73 -8.36 -23.88
C GLY A 385 32.85 -7.18 -24.32
N GLY A 386 32.16 -7.28 -25.45
CA GLY A 386 31.24 -6.26 -25.96
C GLY A 386 29.94 -6.19 -25.17
N SER A 387 29.35 -4.99 -25.09
CA SER A 387 28.08 -4.74 -24.41
C SER A 387 27.08 -3.99 -25.29
N ALA A 388 25.80 -4.24 -25.06
CA ALA A 388 24.69 -3.46 -25.61
C ALA A 388 23.75 -3.00 -24.49
N ARG A 389 23.19 -1.80 -24.65
CA ARG A 389 22.15 -1.22 -23.79
C ARG A 389 20.86 -1.15 -24.61
N ILE A 390 19.71 -1.50 -24.04
CA ILE A 390 18.37 -1.32 -24.61
C ILE A 390 17.47 -0.76 -23.50
N VAL A 391 16.74 0.31 -23.76
CA VAL A 391 15.78 0.89 -22.80
C VAL A 391 14.37 0.65 -23.28
N GLN A 392 13.52 0.08 -22.43
CA GLN A 392 12.09 -0.09 -22.67
C GLN A 392 11.29 0.88 -21.79
N MET A 393 10.13 1.30 -22.29
CA MET A 393 9.29 2.33 -21.67
C MET A 393 7.88 1.79 -21.58
N LEU A 394 7.33 1.74 -20.37
CA LEU A 394 5.92 1.43 -20.12
C LEU A 394 5.25 2.68 -19.57
N GLY A 395 4.12 3.11 -20.13
CA GLY A 395 3.45 4.31 -19.63
C GLY A 395 1.96 4.32 -19.93
N ILE A 396 1.27 5.31 -19.37
CA ILE A 396 -0.17 5.52 -19.55
C ILE A 396 -0.47 7.01 -19.59
N THR A 397 -1.34 7.43 -20.49
CA THR A 397 -1.74 8.83 -20.63
C THR A 397 -3.17 8.95 -21.13
N ASP A 398 -3.84 10.04 -20.76
CA ASP A 398 -5.14 10.43 -21.31
C ASP A 398 -4.98 11.31 -22.58
N SER A 399 -3.74 11.63 -22.96
CA SER A 399 -3.35 12.44 -24.12
C SER A 399 -2.38 11.67 -25.02
N PRO A 400 -2.87 10.73 -25.86
CA PRO A 400 -2.02 9.84 -26.67
C PRO A 400 -1.03 10.58 -27.60
N GLU A 401 -1.36 11.80 -28.00
CA GLU A 401 -0.48 12.70 -28.77
C GLU A 401 0.83 13.06 -28.05
N THR A 402 0.92 12.83 -26.74
CA THR A 402 2.14 13.07 -25.95
C THR A 402 3.11 11.87 -25.94
N ILE A 403 2.65 10.69 -26.36
CA ILE A 403 3.46 9.46 -26.37
C ILE A 403 4.73 9.62 -27.22
N PRO A 404 4.70 10.15 -28.46
CA PRO A 404 5.92 10.30 -29.27
C PRO A 404 6.99 11.18 -28.59
N ALA A 405 6.57 12.24 -27.89
CA ALA A 405 7.50 13.11 -27.17
C ALA A 405 8.13 12.40 -25.96
N ALA A 406 7.34 11.59 -25.22
CA ALA A 406 7.85 10.77 -24.14
C ALA A 406 8.84 9.71 -24.66
N VAL A 407 8.48 8.99 -25.72
CA VAL A 407 9.36 7.99 -26.36
C VAL A 407 10.66 8.63 -26.83
N ALA A 408 10.60 9.78 -27.51
CA ALA A 408 11.79 10.49 -27.98
C ALA A 408 12.71 10.91 -26.81
N ARG A 409 12.13 11.48 -25.74
CA ARG A 409 12.90 11.89 -24.55
C ARG A 409 13.63 10.71 -23.94
N TRP A 410 12.92 9.62 -23.67
CA TRP A 410 13.48 8.46 -22.96
C TRP A 410 14.33 7.56 -23.85
N SER A 411 14.30 7.75 -25.17
CA SER A 411 15.23 7.12 -26.11
C SER A 411 16.64 7.69 -25.98
N GLU A 412 16.80 8.89 -25.40
CA GLU A 412 18.10 9.51 -25.18
C GLU A 412 18.77 8.91 -23.93
N PRO A 413 19.91 8.19 -24.06
CA PRO A 413 20.55 7.53 -22.92
C PRO A 413 20.91 8.49 -21.78
N ALA A 414 21.26 9.73 -22.13
CA ALA A 414 21.60 10.76 -21.15
C ALA A 414 20.40 11.22 -20.31
N GLU A 415 19.16 11.15 -20.83
CA GLU A 415 17.95 11.44 -20.05
C GLU A 415 17.68 10.34 -19.02
N VAL A 416 17.89 9.06 -19.41
CA VAL A 416 17.76 7.92 -18.51
C VAL A 416 18.79 8.01 -17.36
N ASP A 417 20.05 8.31 -17.69
CA ASP A 417 21.13 8.45 -16.71
C ASP A 417 20.88 9.66 -15.76
N ARG A 418 20.38 10.78 -16.30
CA ARG A 418 19.95 11.94 -15.50
C ARG A 418 18.81 11.59 -14.56
N ALA A 419 17.80 10.86 -15.03
CA ALA A 419 16.65 10.47 -14.23
C ALA A 419 17.03 9.53 -13.08
N LEU A 420 17.91 8.55 -13.32
CA LEU A 420 18.42 7.70 -12.25
C LEU A 420 19.22 8.49 -11.21
N THR A 421 20.02 9.46 -11.66
CA THR A 421 20.77 10.36 -10.77
C THR A 421 19.83 11.22 -9.93
N ALA A 422 18.77 11.75 -10.54
CA ALA A 422 17.75 12.53 -9.84
C ALA A 422 17.00 11.70 -8.80
N LEU A 423 16.60 10.46 -9.14
CA LEU A 423 15.98 9.53 -8.20
C LEU A 423 16.87 9.27 -6.98
N ARG A 424 18.16 9.00 -7.21
CA ARG A 424 19.12 8.78 -6.13
C ARG A 424 19.33 10.02 -5.27
N ALA A 425 19.38 11.19 -5.89
CA ALA A 425 19.53 12.45 -5.16
C ALA A 425 18.30 12.77 -4.30
N ASP A 426 17.10 12.49 -4.80
CA ASP A 426 15.86 12.66 -4.03
C ASP A 426 15.82 11.72 -2.81
N TRP A 427 16.14 10.43 -3.01
CA TRP A 427 16.25 9.50 -1.89
C TRP A 427 17.36 9.86 -0.91
N ALA A 428 18.53 10.30 -1.39
CA ALA A 428 19.60 10.77 -0.50
C ALA A 428 19.15 11.95 0.36
N ARG A 429 18.52 12.97 -0.25
CA ARG A 429 17.93 14.10 0.49
C ARG A 429 16.95 13.63 1.56
N TYR A 430 16.06 12.69 1.21
CA TYR A 430 15.07 12.15 2.13
C TYR A 430 15.74 11.41 3.31
N LEU A 431 16.70 10.53 3.02
CA LEU A 431 17.34 9.65 4.01
C LEU A 431 18.37 10.38 4.90
N GLU A 432 18.97 11.47 4.41
CA GLU A 432 19.94 12.26 5.17
C GLU A 432 19.29 13.21 6.20
N SER A 433 17.97 13.38 6.16
CA SER A 433 17.22 14.26 7.07
C SER A 433 17.33 13.86 8.54
N PHE A 434 17.41 12.57 8.82
CA PHE A 434 17.58 12.01 10.15
C PHE A 434 18.47 10.77 10.09
N THR A 435 19.61 10.81 10.78
CA THR A 435 20.52 9.67 10.87
C THR A 435 21.00 9.46 12.30
N VAL A 436 21.27 8.20 12.62
CA VAL A 436 21.81 7.76 13.91
C VAL A 436 23.08 6.95 13.70
N HIS A 437 23.94 7.00 14.71
CA HIS A 437 25.08 6.11 14.83
C HIS A 437 25.02 5.44 16.19
N THR A 438 24.80 4.13 16.19
CA THR A 438 24.68 3.32 17.40
C THR A 438 25.75 2.22 17.41
N PRO A 439 25.99 1.55 18.55
CA PRO A 439 26.85 0.39 18.59
C PRO A 439 26.31 -0.84 17.82
N ASP A 440 25.07 -0.81 17.33
CA ASP A 440 24.45 -1.89 16.57
C ASP A 440 24.18 -1.47 15.11
N PRO A 441 24.97 -1.96 14.15
CA PRO A 441 24.78 -1.65 12.73
C PRO A 441 23.40 -2.03 12.18
N GLY A 442 22.72 -3.02 12.79
CA GLY A 442 21.36 -3.39 12.39
C GLY A 442 20.34 -2.29 12.73
N THR A 443 20.45 -1.72 13.92
CA THR A 443 19.67 -0.56 14.33
C THR A 443 19.92 0.64 13.41
N ASP A 444 21.19 0.92 13.08
CA ASP A 444 21.54 2.00 12.15
C ASP A 444 20.92 1.77 10.77
N ALA A 445 20.98 0.54 10.23
CA ALA A 445 20.38 0.22 8.94
C ALA A 445 18.86 0.42 8.91
N MET A 446 18.16 0.07 9.99
CA MET A 446 16.72 0.28 10.08
C MET A 446 16.38 1.77 10.18
N LEU A 447 17.04 2.51 11.07
CA LEU A 447 16.69 3.90 11.33
C LEU A 447 17.18 4.87 10.25
N ASN A 448 18.29 4.56 9.57
CA ASN A 448 18.86 5.43 8.54
C ASN A 448 18.40 5.11 7.11
N LEU A 449 17.81 3.92 6.88
CA LEU A 449 17.44 3.50 5.53
C LEU A 449 16.06 2.82 5.47
N TRP A 450 15.93 1.61 6.01
CA TRP A 450 14.79 0.76 5.67
C TRP A 450 13.46 1.24 6.26
N ASN A 451 13.46 1.75 7.49
CA ASN A 451 12.25 2.30 8.10
C ASN A 451 11.82 3.61 7.39
N PRO A 452 12.69 4.61 7.16
CA PRO A 452 12.32 5.77 6.35
C PRO A 452 11.81 5.42 4.94
N VAL A 453 12.47 4.50 4.22
CA VAL A 453 12.00 4.03 2.91
C VAL A 453 10.58 3.47 3.01
N GLN A 454 10.31 2.67 4.03
CA GLN A 454 8.98 2.10 4.28
C GLN A 454 7.95 3.19 4.62
N CYS A 455 8.27 4.15 5.49
CA CYS A 455 7.37 5.25 5.85
C CYS A 455 7.01 6.14 4.65
N ARG A 456 7.97 6.46 3.78
CA ARG A 456 7.69 7.20 2.54
C ARG A 456 6.81 6.38 1.58
N THR A 457 7.06 5.08 1.50
CA THR A 457 6.26 4.14 0.69
C THR A 457 4.81 4.11 1.17
N THR A 458 4.57 4.03 2.49
CA THR A 458 3.19 4.04 3.02
C THR A 458 2.50 5.38 2.80
N LEU A 459 3.20 6.50 2.91
CA LEU A 459 2.64 7.83 2.58
C LEU A 459 2.12 7.89 1.13
N TYR A 460 2.89 7.34 0.18
CA TYR A 460 2.56 7.34 -1.25
C TYR A 460 1.50 6.31 -1.64
N TRP A 461 1.59 5.09 -1.13
CA TRP A 461 0.80 3.95 -1.61
C TRP A 461 -0.24 3.44 -0.59
N SER A 462 -0.29 4.05 0.60
CA SER A 462 -1.16 3.69 1.71
C SER A 462 -1.14 2.18 1.98
N ARG A 463 -2.30 1.52 1.96
CA ARG A 463 -2.48 0.09 2.25
C ARG A 463 -3.13 -0.65 1.09
N PHE A 464 -3.28 -0.04 -0.08
CA PHE A 464 -4.11 -0.62 -1.15
C PHE A 464 -3.32 -1.45 -2.17
N VAL A 465 -1.98 -1.35 -2.24
CA VAL A 465 -1.14 -2.20 -3.12
C VAL A 465 0.01 -2.84 -2.34
N SER A 466 0.07 -4.17 -2.36
CA SER A 466 1.23 -4.96 -1.89
C SER A 466 1.23 -6.37 -2.50
N GLY A 467 2.05 -7.28 -1.98
CA GLY A 467 1.93 -8.71 -2.30
C GLY A 467 0.64 -9.38 -1.80
N TYR A 468 -0.14 -8.67 -0.98
CA TYR A 468 -1.37 -9.16 -0.32
C TYR A 468 -2.57 -8.25 -0.58
N GLU A 469 -2.35 -6.94 -0.63
CA GLU A 469 -3.37 -5.93 -0.89
C GLU A 469 -3.47 -5.71 -2.40
N THR A 470 -4.62 -6.08 -2.96
CA THR A 470 -4.75 -6.35 -4.41
C THR A 470 -4.97 -5.12 -5.27
N GLY A 471 -5.21 -3.96 -4.66
CA GLY A 471 -5.54 -2.71 -5.35
C GLY A 471 -6.90 -2.72 -6.02
N LEU A 472 -7.89 -3.42 -5.43
CA LEU A 472 -9.22 -3.61 -6.01
C LEU A 472 -10.36 -3.04 -5.15
N GLY A 473 -10.37 -3.33 -3.86
CA GLY A 473 -11.53 -3.10 -2.98
C GLY A 473 -11.35 -2.00 -1.93
N ARG A 474 -10.13 -1.77 -1.46
CA ARG A 474 -9.82 -0.84 -0.35
C ARG A 474 -9.31 0.50 -0.88
N GLY A 475 -9.80 1.59 -0.31
CA GLY A 475 -9.28 2.93 -0.52
C GLY A 475 -8.06 3.22 0.36
N MET A 476 -7.79 4.49 0.59
CA MET A 476 -6.83 4.96 1.60
C MET A 476 -7.56 5.16 2.91
N GLY A 477 -7.15 4.46 3.97
CA GLY A 477 -7.75 4.66 5.29
C GLY A 477 -7.46 6.06 5.83
N THR A 478 -8.45 6.67 6.48
CA THR A 478 -8.32 7.99 7.13
C THR A 478 -7.35 7.90 8.30
N ARG A 479 -7.55 6.94 9.22
CA ARG A 479 -6.58 6.68 10.30
C ARG A 479 -5.20 6.28 9.79
N ASP A 480 -5.14 5.50 8.72
CA ASP A 480 -3.90 4.97 8.16
C ASP A 480 -3.05 6.13 7.63
N SER A 481 -3.69 6.99 6.83
CA SER A 481 -3.05 8.17 6.26
C SER A 481 -2.63 9.18 7.32
N ALA A 482 -3.44 9.38 8.37
CA ALA A 482 -3.09 10.25 9.48
C ALA A 482 -1.84 9.74 10.23
N GLN A 483 -1.80 8.45 10.55
CA GLN A 483 -0.65 7.82 11.18
C GLN A 483 0.61 7.85 10.30
N ASP A 484 0.46 7.66 8.98
CA ASP A 484 1.58 7.75 8.04
C ASP A 484 2.23 9.15 8.07
N THR A 485 1.45 10.24 8.24
CA THR A 485 2.01 11.59 8.34
C THR A 485 2.91 11.77 9.58
N LEU A 486 2.65 11.05 10.68
CA LEU A 486 3.49 11.10 11.89
C LEU A 486 4.93 10.67 11.58
N ALA A 487 5.08 9.71 10.67
CA ALA A 487 6.36 9.13 10.33
C ALA A 487 7.13 9.95 9.29
N THR A 488 6.49 10.86 8.56
CA THR A 488 7.11 11.57 7.43
C THR A 488 7.16 13.09 7.57
N ALA A 489 6.41 13.70 8.49
CA ALA A 489 6.34 15.16 8.63
C ALA A 489 7.70 15.84 8.83
N HIS A 490 8.67 15.16 9.46
CA HIS A 490 10.02 15.68 9.68
C HIS A 490 10.88 15.80 8.42
N VAL A 491 10.50 15.14 7.33
CA VAL A 491 11.23 15.16 6.04
C VAL A 491 10.40 15.76 4.93
N GLU A 492 9.10 15.48 4.93
CA GLU A 492 8.14 15.86 3.89
C GLU A 492 6.96 16.62 4.52
N PRO A 493 7.20 17.78 5.16
CA PRO A 493 6.16 18.55 5.83
C PRO A 493 5.06 18.99 4.86
N ASP A 494 5.41 19.44 3.65
CA ASP A 494 4.43 19.90 2.66
C ASP A 494 3.47 18.77 2.23
N LEU A 495 3.97 17.53 2.10
CA LEU A 495 3.13 16.37 1.80
C LEU A 495 2.27 15.95 2.99
N ALA A 496 2.82 16.04 4.21
CA ALA A 496 2.06 15.79 5.43
C ALA A 496 0.93 16.81 5.59
N GLU A 497 1.19 18.09 5.34
CA GLU A 497 0.21 19.17 5.35
C GLU A 497 -0.89 18.92 4.32
N ALA A 498 -0.53 18.71 3.05
CA ALA A 498 -1.50 18.45 1.99
C ALA A 498 -2.36 17.21 2.27
N ARG A 499 -1.77 16.16 2.86
CA ARG A 499 -2.52 14.99 3.29
C ARG A 499 -3.46 15.31 4.45
N LEU A 500 -3.01 16.04 5.46
CA LEU A 500 -3.87 16.44 6.59
C LEU A 500 -5.04 17.29 6.12
N GLU A 501 -4.81 18.26 5.24
CA GLU A 501 -5.89 19.04 4.64
C GLU A 501 -6.89 18.13 3.92
N GLN A 502 -6.44 17.21 3.07
CA GLN A 502 -7.31 16.23 2.42
C GLN A 502 -8.12 15.41 3.42
N LEU A 503 -7.52 14.95 4.51
CA LEU A 503 -8.21 14.14 5.52
C LEU A 503 -9.25 14.93 6.30
N TRP A 504 -9.00 16.21 6.61
CA TRP A 504 -9.99 17.06 7.28
C TRP A 504 -11.25 17.30 6.43
N HIS A 505 -11.13 17.28 5.09
CA HIS A 505 -12.30 17.34 4.19
C HIS A 505 -13.23 16.13 4.30
N LEU A 506 -12.77 15.01 4.87
CA LEU A 506 -13.57 13.79 5.02
C LEU A 506 -14.47 13.81 6.26
N GLN A 507 -14.31 14.81 7.13
CA GLN A 507 -15.05 14.93 8.37
C GLN A 507 -16.46 15.47 8.13
N PHE A 508 -17.45 14.94 8.86
CA PHE A 508 -18.81 15.44 8.92
C PHE A 508 -19.00 16.46 10.03
N THR A 509 -20.09 17.22 9.96
CA THR A 509 -20.40 18.31 10.90
C THR A 509 -20.64 17.87 12.34
N ASP A 510 -20.96 16.59 12.58
CA ASP A 510 -21.09 16.03 13.93
C ASP A 510 -19.75 15.58 14.53
N GLY A 511 -18.67 15.58 13.72
CA GLY A 511 -17.29 15.36 14.15
C GLY A 511 -16.67 14.01 13.80
N HIS A 512 -17.45 13.01 13.36
CA HIS A 512 -16.86 11.79 12.80
C HIS A 512 -16.37 12.01 11.36
N THR A 513 -15.66 11.05 10.81
CA THR A 513 -15.12 11.11 9.45
C THR A 513 -15.42 9.84 8.68
N TRP A 514 -15.36 9.92 7.35
CA TRP A 514 -15.26 8.71 6.55
C TRP A 514 -14.05 7.87 6.97
N HIS A 515 -14.23 6.55 6.89
CA HIS A 515 -13.22 5.58 7.29
C HIS A 515 -12.09 5.46 6.26
N GLU A 516 -12.43 5.55 4.99
CA GLU A 516 -11.48 5.54 3.88
C GLU A 516 -11.90 6.52 2.78
N PHE A 517 -11.00 6.77 1.82
CA PHE A 517 -11.27 7.56 0.62
C PHE A 517 -10.60 6.97 -0.62
N LEU A 518 -11.17 7.24 -1.81
CA LEU A 518 -10.61 6.77 -3.06
C LEU A 518 -9.43 7.66 -3.52
N PRO A 519 -8.26 7.09 -3.85
CA PRO A 519 -7.08 7.88 -4.25
C PRO A 519 -7.30 8.83 -5.42
N LEU A 520 -8.13 8.44 -6.40
CA LEU A 520 -8.34 9.21 -7.63
C LEU A 520 -9.34 10.35 -7.47
N THR A 521 -10.42 10.12 -6.73
CA THR A 521 -11.56 11.05 -6.65
C THR A 521 -11.62 11.79 -5.33
N GLY A 522 -10.95 11.30 -4.29
CA GLY A 522 -11.09 11.79 -2.92
C GLY A 522 -12.44 11.43 -2.29
N GLU A 523 -13.30 10.68 -2.98
CA GLU A 523 -14.61 10.29 -2.45
C GLU A 523 -14.44 9.36 -1.23
N GLY A 524 -15.03 9.75 -0.11
CA GLY A 524 -15.00 8.99 1.13
C GLY A 524 -15.98 7.82 1.16
N GLY A 525 -15.68 6.84 2.00
CA GLY A 525 -16.50 5.65 2.21
C GLY A 525 -16.42 5.10 3.63
N PRO A 526 -17.42 4.30 4.04
CA PRO A 526 -17.45 3.68 5.38
C PRO A 526 -16.56 2.43 5.49
N GLY A 527 -15.82 2.07 4.45
CA GLY A 527 -15.00 0.86 4.39
C GLY A 527 -15.78 -0.41 4.73
N LEU A 528 -15.23 -1.25 5.62
CA LEU A 528 -15.83 -2.53 6.02
C LEU A 528 -17.21 -2.38 6.67
N ALA A 529 -17.53 -1.22 7.25
CA ALA A 529 -18.85 -0.98 7.82
C ALA A 529 -19.97 -1.05 6.76
N ALA A 530 -19.65 -0.88 5.47
CA ALA A 530 -20.58 -1.07 4.36
C ALA A 530 -21.20 -2.48 4.30
N GLU A 531 -20.49 -3.50 4.80
CA GLU A 531 -20.95 -4.88 4.81
C GLU A 531 -22.11 -5.12 5.80
N HIS A 532 -22.23 -4.24 6.80
CA HIS A 532 -23.24 -4.29 7.85
C HIS A 532 -23.97 -2.95 7.99
N PRO A 533 -24.86 -2.59 7.04
CA PRO A 533 -25.52 -1.28 7.00
C PRO A 533 -26.37 -0.95 8.24
N GLU A 534 -26.74 -1.96 9.02
CA GLU A 534 -27.50 -1.84 10.26
C GLU A 534 -26.64 -1.54 11.49
N TRP A 535 -25.31 -1.67 11.39
CA TRP A 535 -24.36 -1.32 12.44
C TRP A 535 -23.93 0.16 12.31
N PRO A 536 -23.31 0.74 13.35
CA PRO A 536 -22.72 2.08 13.23
C PRO A 536 -21.80 2.16 12.00
N GLN A 537 -21.90 3.24 11.23
CA GLN A 537 -21.16 3.44 9.98
C GLN A 537 -19.93 4.33 10.17
N TRP A 538 -19.33 4.27 11.35
CA TRP A 538 -18.18 5.07 11.77
C TRP A 538 -17.31 4.25 12.71
N PHE A 539 -16.02 4.57 12.72
CA PHE A 539 -15.04 3.97 13.62
C PHE A 539 -14.66 5.01 14.66
N SER A 540 -14.56 4.57 15.91
CA SER A 540 -14.44 5.50 17.04
C SER A 540 -13.13 6.26 17.11
N ASP A 541 -12.11 5.82 16.39
CA ASP A 541 -10.75 6.33 16.45
C ASP A 541 -10.35 7.26 15.29
N ASP A 542 -11.01 7.14 14.13
CA ASP A 542 -10.56 7.78 12.89
C ASP A 542 -10.34 9.30 13.03
N HIS A 543 -11.30 10.04 13.60
CA HIS A 543 -11.22 11.49 13.78
C HIS A 543 -10.22 11.90 14.87
N LEU A 544 -9.93 11.03 15.84
CA LEU A 544 -8.94 11.31 16.89
C LEU A 544 -7.52 11.24 16.35
N TRP A 545 -7.25 10.36 15.38
CA TRP A 545 -5.96 10.30 14.69
C TRP A 545 -5.63 11.60 13.96
N LEU A 546 -6.63 12.29 13.40
CA LEU A 546 -6.42 13.60 12.74
C LEU A 546 -5.93 14.67 13.72
N ILE A 547 -6.42 14.65 14.96
CA ILE A 547 -5.96 15.55 16.03
C ILE A 547 -4.49 15.26 16.37
N ILE A 548 -4.15 13.98 16.58
CA ILE A 548 -2.79 13.55 16.93
C ILE A 548 -1.82 13.94 15.81
N ALA A 549 -2.18 13.66 14.56
CA ALA A 549 -1.38 13.96 13.38
C ALA A 549 -1.19 15.46 13.16
N THR A 550 -2.25 16.25 13.29
CA THR A 550 -2.16 17.73 13.24
C THR A 550 -1.25 18.25 14.34
N CYS A 551 -1.42 17.77 15.59
CA CYS A 551 -0.57 18.18 16.69
C CYS A 551 0.91 17.80 16.49
N ALA A 552 1.21 16.65 15.89
CA ALA A 552 2.57 16.25 15.55
C ALA A 552 3.16 17.15 14.46
N TYR A 553 2.41 17.42 13.39
CA TYR A 553 2.79 18.35 12.34
C TYR A 553 3.16 19.73 12.90
N LEU A 554 2.28 20.32 13.73
CA LEU A 554 2.52 21.61 14.35
C LEU A 554 3.79 21.65 15.22
N ARG A 555 4.11 20.55 15.91
CA ARG A 555 5.33 20.46 16.74
C ARG A 555 6.58 20.37 15.89
N GLU A 556 6.49 19.69 14.75
CA GLU A 556 7.61 19.49 13.83
C GLU A 556 7.92 20.77 13.05
N THR A 557 6.89 21.41 12.48
CA THR A 557 7.07 22.56 11.56
C THR A 557 6.97 23.92 12.23
N GLY A 558 6.22 24.01 13.33
CA GLY A 558 5.84 25.29 13.93
C GLY A 558 4.82 26.08 13.11
N ASP A 559 4.26 25.52 12.02
CA ASP A 559 3.25 26.20 11.20
C ASP A 559 1.88 26.21 11.88
N CYS A 560 1.66 27.18 12.77
CA CYS A 560 0.37 27.38 13.43
C CYS A 560 -0.72 27.92 12.48
N ASP A 561 -0.42 28.31 11.24
CA ASP A 561 -1.46 28.80 10.35
C ASP A 561 -2.40 27.68 9.92
N LEU A 562 -1.92 26.42 9.85
CA LEU A 562 -2.73 25.24 9.50
C LEU A 562 -4.04 25.17 10.30
N ILE A 563 -4.01 25.38 11.62
CA ILE A 563 -5.22 25.28 12.46
C ILE A 563 -6.26 26.39 12.19
N HIS A 564 -5.87 27.45 11.50
CA HIS A 564 -6.73 28.57 11.14
C HIS A 564 -7.23 28.49 9.69
N ARG A 565 -6.75 27.53 8.90
CA ARG A 565 -7.17 27.37 7.50
C ARG A 565 -8.61 26.87 7.43
N PRO A 566 -9.45 27.47 6.57
CA PRO A 566 -10.79 26.97 6.33
C PRO A 566 -10.75 25.66 5.55
N VAL A 567 -11.52 24.69 6.01
CA VAL A 567 -11.78 23.40 5.37
C VAL A 567 -13.30 23.19 5.40
N PRO A 568 -13.94 22.82 4.28
CA PRO A 568 -15.35 22.48 4.29
C PRO A 568 -15.56 21.09 4.90
N TYR A 569 -16.64 20.93 5.67
CA TYR A 569 -17.12 19.61 6.04
C TYR A 569 -17.64 18.82 4.82
N GLN A 570 -17.56 17.51 4.92
CA GLN A 570 -18.23 16.59 4.02
C GLN A 570 -19.76 16.81 4.09
N PRO A 571 -20.45 16.93 2.93
CA PRO A 571 -21.91 17.01 2.89
C PRO A 571 -22.53 15.80 3.59
N ALA A 572 -23.64 16.01 4.31
CA ALA A 572 -24.33 14.92 4.97
C ALA A 572 -24.76 13.88 3.91
N PRO A 573 -24.59 12.56 4.15
CA PRO A 573 -25.01 11.56 3.18
C PRO A 573 -26.51 11.69 2.92
N THR A 574 -26.90 12.13 1.71
CA THR A 574 -28.31 12.07 1.32
C THR A 574 -28.76 10.60 1.37
N ARG A 575 -29.88 10.32 2.06
CA ARG A 575 -30.39 8.94 2.20
C ARG A 575 -30.46 8.24 0.84
N ARG A 576 -30.04 6.96 0.80
CA ARG A 576 -30.03 6.09 -0.41
C ARG A 576 -31.29 6.26 -1.27
N ALA A 577 -31.10 6.30 -2.59
CA ALA A 577 -32.17 6.10 -3.55
C ALA A 577 -32.80 4.70 -3.36
N GLY A 578 -34.06 4.64 -2.92
CA GLY A 578 -34.83 3.39 -2.78
C GLY A 578 -35.72 3.22 -1.54
N ASP A 579 -35.77 4.18 -0.61
CA ASP A 579 -36.72 4.12 0.52
C ASP A 579 -38.17 4.38 0.04
N PRO A 580 -39.13 3.44 0.22
CA PRO A 580 -40.51 3.60 -0.24
C PRO A 580 -41.35 4.56 0.63
N THR A 581 -40.81 5.09 1.73
CA THR A 581 -41.49 6.05 2.60
C THR A 581 -41.09 7.48 2.28
N GLY A 582 -41.24 7.87 1.01
CA GLY A 582 -40.86 9.18 0.48
C GLY A 582 -41.49 10.37 1.22
N GLY A 583 -40.72 10.94 2.14
CA GLY A 583 -40.72 12.37 2.43
C GLY A 583 -39.44 12.94 1.83
N GLU A 584 -39.56 13.95 0.98
CA GLU A 584 -38.45 14.74 0.44
C GLU A 584 -37.51 15.13 1.59
N SER A 585 -36.30 14.57 1.66
CA SER A 585 -35.27 15.16 2.51
C SER A 585 -34.77 16.40 1.78
N GLN A 586 -35.31 17.56 2.17
CA GLN A 586 -34.60 18.83 2.01
C GLN A 586 -33.18 18.62 2.54
N GLY A 587 -32.16 18.92 1.73
CA GLY A 587 -30.78 18.99 2.20
C GLY A 587 -30.70 19.90 3.42
N ASP A 588 -29.81 19.56 4.36
CA ASP A 588 -29.58 20.37 5.54
C ASP A 588 -29.01 21.74 5.10
N PRO A 589 -29.50 22.89 5.61
CA PRO A 589 -29.05 24.24 5.23
C PRO A 589 -27.56 24.55 5.44
N TRP A 590 -26.74 23.59 5.88
CA TRP A 590 -25.34 23.75 6.27
C TRP A 590 -24.34 22.96 5.40
N ASP A 591 -24.77 22.39 4.26
CA ASP A 591 -23.86 21.78 3.28
C ASP A 591 -22.80 22.81 2.81
N GLY A 592 -21.53 22.52 3.06
CA GLY A 592 -20.38 23.32 2.58
C GLY A 592 -20.01 24.55 3.41
N LEU A 593 -20.25 24.56 4.72
CA LEU A 593 -19.62 25.58 5.58
C LEU A 593 -18.12 25.32 5.72
N ASP A 594 -17.32 26.33 5.36
CA ASP A 594 -15.92 26.42 5.73
C ASP A 594 -15.80 26.56 7.26
N GLU A 595 -15.14 25.61 7.91
CA GLU A 595 -14.73 25.70 9.32
C GLU A 595 -13.20 25.62 9.40
N THR A 596 -12.62 26.26 10.40
CA THR A 596 -11.19 26.16 10.66
C THR A 596 -10.81 24.73 11.04
N VAL A 597 -9.60 24.28 10.67
CA VAL A 597 -9.06 23.00 11.17
C VAL A 597 -9.16 22.90 12.71
N TRP A 598 -8.98 24.00 13.45
CA TRP A 598 -9.25 24.03 14.88
C TRP A 598 -10.70 23.68 15.25
N GLY A 599 -11.68 24.23 14.54
CA GLY A 599 -13.10 23.90 14.73
C GLY A 599 -13.39 22.42 14.43
N HIS A 600 -12.82 21.89 13.35
CA HIS A 600 -12.85 20.46 13.01
C HIS A 600 -12.29 19.57 14.14
N MET A 601 -11.15 19.96 14.73
CA MET A 601 -10.55 19.27 15.88
C MET A 601 -11.47 19.30 17.12
N MET A 602 -12.16 20.42 17.37
CA MET A 602 -13.11 20.50 18.49
C MET A 602 -14.36 19.63 18.24
N ALA A 603 -14.88 19.62 17.01
CA ALA A 603 -15.99 18.75 16.63
C ALA A 603 -15.64 17.26 16.80
N ALA A 604 -14.42 16.86 16.43
CA ALA A 604 -13.91 15.50 16.67
C ALA A 604 -13.92 15.12 18.15
N VAL A 605 -13.47 16.01 19.05
CA VAL A 605 -13.51 15.76 20.50
C VAL A 605 -14.95 15.66 21.00
N ASP A 606 -15.81 16.59 20.57
CA ASP A 606 -17.22 16.63 20.95
C ASP A 606 -17.96 15.37 20.49
N PHE A 607 -17.64 14.84 19.30
CA PHE A 607 -18.17 13.56 18.82
C PHE A 607 -17.87 12.42 19.79
N THR A 608 -16.59 12.24 20.17
CA THR A 608 -16.19 11.19 21.14
C THR A 608 -16.89 11.37 22.48
N LEU A 609 -17.00 12.60 22.99
CA LEU A 609 -17.65 12.87 24.28
C LEU A 609 -19.17 12.62 24.24
N ALA A 610 -19.81 12.85 23.11
CA ALA A 610 -21.24 12.58 22.88
C ALA A 610 -21.53 11.08 22.74
N HIS A 611 -20.57 10.30 22.23
CA HIS A 611 -20.71 8.86 21.96
C HIS A 611 -20.05 8.00 23.04
N ARG A 612 -20.41 8.23 24.31
CA ARG A 612 -19.94 7.40 25.43
C ARG A 612 -21.00 6.44 25.92
N GLY A 613 -20.57 5.27 26.38
CA GLY A 613 -21.44 4.24 26.93
C GLY A 613 -21.77 4.45 28.42
N PRO A 614 -22.35 3.41 29.07
CA PRO A 614 -22.84 3.49 30.45
C PRO A 614 -21.79 3.81 31.51
N HIS A 615 -20.51 3.49 31.26
CA HIS A 615 -19.41 3.75 32.19
C HIS A 615 -18.68 5.06 31.87
N GLY A 616 -19.13 5.79 30.86
CA GLY A 616 -18.52 7.05 30.43
C GLY A 616 -17.25 6.85 29.59
N LEU A 617 -17.08 5.69 28.96
CA LEU A 617 -16.02 5.41 28.00
C LEU A 617 -16.53 5.57 26.56
N PRO A 618 -15.68 5.91 25.57
CA PRO A 618 -16.08 5.99 24.18
C PRO A 618 -16.68 4.68 23.67
N ARG A 619 -17.72 4.77 22.85
CA ARG A 619 -18.28 3.63 22.11
C ARG A 619 -17.38 3.32 20.91
N PRO A 620 -17.18 2.04 20.56
CA PRO A 620 -16.34 1.68 19.41
C PRO A 620 -17.00 2.03 18.06
N GLY A 621 -18.32 2.20 17.99
CA GLY A 621 -18.99 2.31 16.69
C GLY A 621 -18.94 0.96 15.96
N TYR A 622 -18.51 0.93 14.70
CA TYR A 622 -18.26 -0.33 13.99
C TYR A 622 -17.06 -1.08 14.59
N ALA A 623 -15.97 -0.37 14.86
CA ALA A 623 -14.76 -0.83 15.54
C ALA A 623 -13.93 0.39 16.00
N ASP A 624 -12.99 0.16 16.91
CA ASP A 624 -11.90 1.09 17.17
C ASP A 624 -10.72 0.80 16.21
N TRP A 625 -9.48 1.02 16.64
CA TRP A 625 -8.29 0.72 15.85
C TRP A 625 -8.14 -0.76 15.51
N ASP A 626 -8.67 -1.67 16.34
CA ASP A 626 -8.79 -3.08 15.99
C ASP A 626 -10.05 -3.30 15.15
N ASP A 627 -9.90 -3.30 13.83
CA ASP A 627 -10.99 -3.51 12.87
C ASP A 627 -11.77 -4.82 13.09
N THR A 628 -11.18 -5.79 13.82
CA THR A 628 -11.82 -7.09 14.11
C THR A 628 -12.68 -7.07 15.38
N LEU A 629 -12.64 -5.99 16.16
CA LEU A 629 -13.42 -5.82 17.38
C LEU A 629 -14.80 -5.20 17.10
N ASN A 630 -15.65 -5.92 16.38
CA ASN A 630 -16.98 -5.43 15.97
C ASN A 630 -18.07 -5.86 16.98
N VAL A 631 -18.10 -5.21 18.14
CA VAL A 631 -18.96 -5.61 19.27
C VAL A 631 -20.22 -4.77 19.46
N ASP A 632 -20.34 -3.58 18.85
CA ASP A 632 -21.55 -2.76 18.91
C ASP A 632 -22.46 -2.99 17.70
N HIS A 633 -23.37 -3.96 17.80
CA HIS A 633 -24.37 -4.22 16.75
C HIS A 633 -25.59 -3.28 16.84
N GLY A 634 -25.35 -2.01 17.19
CA GLY A 634 -26.39 -0.99 17.39
C GLY A 634 -26.97 -0.92 18.81
N SER A 635 -26.38 -1.63 19.76
CA SER A 635 -26.80 -1.63 21.18
C SER A 635 -26.58 -0.28 21.85
N GLY A 636 -25.53 0.43 21.45
CA GLY A 636 -25.06 1.64 22.11
C GLY A 636 -24.41 1.43 23.48
N LEU A 637 -24.17 0.17 23.88
CA LEU A 637 -23.67 -0.19 25.21
C LEU A 637 -22.21 -0.62 25.22
N ALA A 638 -21.67 -1.06 24.08
CA ALA A 638 -20.27 -1.44 23.99
C ALA A 638 -19.37 -0.21 24.15
N GLU A 639 -18.22 -0.40 24.79
CA GLU A 639 -17.26 0.67 25.10
C GLU A 639 -15.84 0.18 24.79
N SER A 640 -15.02 1.07 24.24
CA SER A 640 -13.60 0.84 23.96
C SER A 640 -12.74 1.56 24.99
N VAL A 641 -11.95 0.77 25.74
CA VAL A 641 -10.89 1.31 26.61
C VAL A 641 -9.75 1.87 25.77
N TRP A 642 -9.48 1.28 24.60
CA TRP A 642 -8.42 1.75 23.70
C TRP A 642 -8.68 3.17 23.23
N CYS A 643 -9.91 3.46 22.77
CA CYS A 643 -10.29 4.81 22.32
C CYS A 643 -10.31 5.84 23.47
N ALA A 644 -10.42 5.38 24.72
CA ALA A 644 -10.36 6.25 25.89
C ALA A 644 -8.93 6.69 26.27
N MET A 645 -7.91 5.90 25.90
CA MET A 645 -6.49 6.20 26.16
C MET A 645 -5.96 7.22 25.16
#